data_AF-A0A1Y6HR42-F1
#
_entry.id   AF-A0A1Y6HR42-F1
#
_cell.length_a   1.000
_cell.length_b   1.000
_cell.length_c   1.000
_cell.angle_alpha   90.00
_cell.angle_beta   90.00
_cell.angle_gamma   90.00
#
_symmetry.space_group_name_H-M   'P 1'
#
loop_
_entity.id
_entity.type
_entity.pdbx_description
1 polymer ?
#
loop_
_entity_poly.entity_id
_entity_poly.type
_entity_poly.pdbx_seq_one_letter_code
_entity_poly.pdbx_strand_id
1 'polypeptide(L)'
;MGRDWGIGIGDSQQRFAADGTREGAAFATPDSGLPNPGAIGAYLHQHESKPLLRLITCGSVDDGKSTLIGRLLYDSKRLFDDQLAALEGDSRRHGTQGEGIDYALLMDGLAAEREQGITIDVAYRYFDTDQRKFIVADCPGHEQYTRNMATGASTADVAVVLVDARKGVLTQTRRHSYIVSLLGIGHVVLAVNKMDLVDYNAQVFADIAEDYRAMAAQLGIADVQYIPLSALNGENLSSASTRMPWYSGPHLLQHLETVQMEPPEAGSGLRLPVQWVNRPNQHFRGYAGTIAAGRVRPGDAVVVVPSGRRAHVAAVLDVNGEVSSARAGQAVTLTLREEIDISRGDIIAAVDDPPEVADQFAAHLLWMDDAALLPGRPYWLKIGTRTSTASISEIKHKVDVNTQERLAAKRLELNEVGYCNLALDEPIAFSPYARNRVLGGFILIDRQSNATVAAGTLEFALRRAGNVRWQHLDVDRSARARIKGQAPRVLWFTGLSGAGKSTVANLVDKRLHALGYHTFILDGDNLRHGLNRDLGFTDEDRVENIRRVAEVARLMADAGLIVLVSFISPFRAERQLARERFDQDEFVEVFVDVPLAVAEARDVKGLYRKARAGQIPNFTGIDSPYEPPEAPEIHLHADGEDVETLARHVLEFLALER
;
A
#
# COMPACT_ATOMS: atom_id res chain seq x y z
N MET A 1 13.24 32.16 42.86
CA MET A 1 13.91 32.98 41.82
C MET A 1 13.06 32.78 40.56
N GLY A 2 11.98 33.53 40.28
CA GLY A 2 11.87 34.98 40.05
C GLY A 2 12.44 35.29 38.66
N ARG A 3 11.71 35.70 37.61
CA ARG A 3 10.58 36.67 37.46
C ARG A 3 9.73 36.27 36.21
N ASP A 4 8.39 36.25 36.21
CA ASP A 4 7.40 37.38 36.06
C ASP A 4 7.70 38.32 34.88
N TRP A 5 6.76 38.73 34.00
CA TRP A 5 5.42 39.33 34.19
C TRP A 5 4.51 39.05 32.97
N GLY A 6 3.17 39.01 32.96
CA GLY A 6 2.16 39.39 33.95
C GLY A 6 1.14 40.41 33.37
N ILE A 7 -0.04 39.91 32.93
CA ILE A 7 -1.42 40.47 33.13
C ILE A 7 -1.82 41.71 32.27
N GLY A 8 -3.07 41.95 31.81
CA GLY A 8 -4.41 41.33 31.95
C GLY A 8 -5.41 42.09 31.02
N ILE A 9 -6.43 41.44 30.44
CA ILE A 9 -7.84 41.29 30.90
C ILE A 9 -8.58 42.63 31.13
N GLY A 10 -9.74 42.79 30.45
CA GLY A 10 -10.77 43.74 30.89
C GLY A 10 -11.92 43.98 29.89
N ASP A 11 -13.03 43.26 30.10
CA ASP A 11 -14.37 43.42 29.50
C ASP A 11 -14.92 44.87 29.51
N SER A 12 -15.83 45.19 28.59
CA SER A 12 -17.27 45.36 28.90
C SER A 12 -18.08 46.18 27.88
N GLN A 13 -19.36 45.87 27.86
CA GLN A 13 -20.46 46.25 26.98
C GLN A 13 -20.87 47.73 26.95
N GLN A 14 -21.48 48.10 25.81
CA GLN A 14 -22.63 49.02 25.61
C GLN A 14 -22.49 50.50 26.01
N ARG A 15 -22.77 51.40 25.04
CA ARG A 15 -23.79 52.46 25.17
C ARG A 15 -24.18 53.11 23.84
N PHE A 16 -25.45 53.47 23.79
CA PHE A 16 -26.28 53.94 22.68
C PHE A 16 -26.02 55.40 22.24
N ALA A 17 -26.15 55.61 20.93
CA ALA A 17 -26.99 56.58 20.20
C ALA A 17 -26.82 58.11 20.30
N ALA A 18 -27.06 58.69 19.12
CA ALA A 18 -27.72 59.97 18.77
C ALA A 18 -26.82 61.19 18.47
N ASP A 19 -26.79 61.56 17.18
CA ASP A 19 -27.52 62.72 16.61
C ASP A 19 -26.67 63.49 15.57
N GLY A 20 -27.33 63.96 14.50
CA GLY A 20 -26.67 64.80 13.48
C GLY A 20 -27.17 64.65 12.05
N THR A 21 -28.44 64.96 11.79
CA THR A 21 -28.98 65.22 10.44
C THR A 21 -28.27 66.37 9.73
N ARG A 22 -27.92 66.21 8.44
CA ARG A 22 -28.16 67.24 7.39
C ARG A 22 -28.05 66.68 5.96
N GLU A 23 -29.01 67.15 5.17
CA GLU A 23 -29.43 66.88 3.80
C GLU A 23 -28.36 66.89 2.69
N GLY A 24 -28.55 66.01 1.69
CA GLY A 24 -28.85 66.45 0.32
C GLY A 24 -27.72 66.53 -0.71
N ALA A 25 -27.54 65.45 -1.49
CA ALA A 25 -27.26 65.55 -2.93
C ALA A 25 -27.58 64.22 -3.63
N ALA A 26 -28.66 64.21 -4.40
CA ALA A 26 -28.97 63.13 -5.32
C ALA A 26 -28.03 63.19 -6.53
N PHE A 27 -27.31 62.10 -6.79
CA PHE A 27 -26.84 61.76 -8.13
C PHE A 27 -27.56 60.48 -8.55
N ALA A 28 -28.37 60.60 -9.60
CA ALA A 28 -29.04 59.48 -10.23
C ALA A 28 -28.21 58.98 -11.43
N THR A 29 -28.37 57.67 -11.67
CA THR A 29 -28.04 56.84 -12.85
C THR A 29 -26.67 56.14 -12.89
N PRO A 30 -26.51 54.96 -13.55
CA PRO A 30 -27.51 53.98 -14.03
C PRO A 30 -27.22 52.51 -13.60
N ASP A 31 -28.28 51.71 -13.54
CA ASP A 31 -28.35 50.28 -13.88
C ASP A 31 -27.05 49.44 -13.76
N SER A 32 -26.64 49.11 -12.53
CA SER A 32 -25.64 48.05 -12.30
C SER A 32 -26.38 46.74 -12.02
N GLY A 33 -26.35 45.84 -13.01
CA GLY A 33 -26.81 44.47 -12.90
C GLY A 33 -25.99 43.67 -11.89
N LEU A 34 -26.17 43.94 -10.60
CA LEU A 34 -25.75 43.03 -9.54
C LEU A 34 -26.71 41.82 -9.57
N PRO A 35 -26.19 40.58 -9.70
CA PRO A 35 -27.05 39.41 -9.66
C PRO A 35 -27.78 39.35 -8.33
N ASN A 36 -29.08 39.06 -8.41
CA ASN A 36 -30.00 38.87 -7.29
C ASN A 36 -29.31 38.08 -6.13
N PRO A 37 -29.40 38.47 -4.86
CA PRO A 37 -28.74 37.76 -3.75
C PRO A 37 -29.08 36.27 -3.67
N GLY A 38 -30.29 35.88 -4.13
CA GLY A 38 -30.68 34.47 -4.30
C GLY A 38 -29.91 33.75 -5.42
N ALA A 39 -29.47 34.46 -6.45
CA ALA A 39 -28.60 33.94 -7.51
C ALA A 39 -27.15 33.80 -7.02
N ILE A 40 -26.67 34.65 -6.10
CA ILE A 40 -25.34 34.48 -5.47
C ILE A 40 -25.37 33.27 -4.51
N GLY A 41 -26.43 33.10 -3.72
CA GLY A 41 -26.62 31.93 -2.87
C GLY A 41 -26.74 30.63 -3.68
N ALA A 42 -27.49 30.64 -4.79
CA ALA A 42 -27.56 29.52 -5.72
C ALA A 42 -26.23 29.25 -6.42
N TYR A 43 -25.51 30.29 -6.84
CA TYR A 43 -24.17 30.19 -7.45
C TYR A 43 -23.13 29.61 -6.47
N LEU A 44 -23.14 30.05 -5.21
CA LEU A 44 -22.28 29.52 -4.15
C LEU A 44 -22.61 28.06 -3.82
N HIS A 45 -23.90 27.71 -3.68
CA HIS A 45 -24.32 26.32 -3.48
C HIS A 45 -24.01 25.42 -4.69
N GLN A 46 -24.15 25.93 -5.91
CA GLN A 46 -23.79 25.24 -7.14
C GLN A 46 -22.27 25.03 -7.23
N HIS A 47 -21.46 26.01 -6.78
CA HIS A 47 -20.00 25.87 -6.65
C HIS A 47 -19.57 24.92 -5.52
N GLU A 48 -20.30 24.86 -4.40
CA GLU A 48 -20.02 23.93 -3.31
C GLU A 48 -20.34 22.48 -3.69
N SER A 49 -21.42 22.26 -4.45
CA SER A 49 -21.95 20.94 -4.80
C SER A 49 -21.44 20.34 -6.12
N LYS A 50 -20.52 21.02 -6.85
CA LYS A 50 -19.95 20.48 -8.10
C LYS A 50 -19.36 19.07 -7.88
N PRO A 51 -19.69 18.09 -8.73
CA PRO A 51 -19.12 16.75 -8.63
C PRO A 51 -17.60 16.81 -8.78
N LEU A 52 -16.90 15.91 -8.09
CA LEU A 52 -15.45 15.76 -8.15
C LEU A 52 -15.09 14.63 -9.12
N LEU A 53 -14.04 14.80 -9.92
CA LEU A 53 -13.37 13.74 -10.68
C LEU A 53 -11.91 13.68 -10.29
N ARG A 54 -11.40 12.49 -9.99
CA ARG A 54 -9.97 12.23 -9.85
C ARG A 54 -9.46 11.57 -11.11
N LEU A 55 -8.46 12.15 -11.75
CA LEU A 55 -7.86 11.58 -12.95
C LEU A 55 -6.35 11.47 -12.83
N ILE A 56 -5.81 10.46 -13.50
CA ILE A 56 -4.36 10.26 -13.65
C ILE A 56 -3.96 10.46 -15.10
N THR A 57 -2.76 11.00 -15.32
CA THR A 57 -2.12 11.02 -16.64
C THR A 57 -1.03 9.95 -16.69
N CYS A 58 -1.05 9.13 -17.73
CA CYS A 58 -0.09 8.04 -17.92
C CYS A 58 0.37 8.01 -19.37
N GLY A 59 1.57 7.50 -19.64
CA GLY A 59 2.14 7.50 -21.00
C GLY A 59 3.66 7.42 -20.98
N SER A 60 4.27 7.19 -22.13
CA SER A 60 5.72 7.09 -22.28
C SER A 60 6.42 8.40 -21.92
N VAL A 61 7.73 8.33 -21.69
CA VAL A 61 8.60 9.52 -21.70
C VAL A 61 8.44 10.24 -23.05
N ASP A 62 8.36 11.57 -22.98
CA ASP A 62 8.10 12.50 -24.09
C ASP A 62 6.71 12.45 -24.74
N ASP A 63 5.73 11.70 -24.25
CA ASP A 63 4.37 11.71 -24.84
C ASP A 63 3.61 13.03 -24.60
N GLY A 64 4.20 13.95 -23.82
CA GLY A 64 3.65 15.29 -23.59
C GLY A 64 2.63 15.38 -22.44
N LYS A 65 2.77 14.54 -21.40
CA LYS A 65 1.90 14.53 -20.20
C LYS A 65 1.90 15.89 -19.49
N SER A 66 3.07 16.38 -19.13
CA SER A 66 3.23 17.67 -18.44
C SER A 66 2.73 18.83 -19.29
N THR A 67 2.98 18.80 -20.60
CA THR A 67 2.44 19.79 -21.56
C THR A 67 0.92 19.77 -21.60
N LEU A 68 0.29 18.59 -21.64
CA LEU A 68 -1.17 18.42 -21.63
C LEU A 68 -1.79 19.04 -20.37
N ILE A 69 -1.24 18.72 -19.20
CA ILE A 69 -1.76 19.22 -17.92
C ILE A 69 -1.52 20.72 -17.80
N GLY A 70 -0.31 21.20 -18.12
CA GLY A 70 0.01 22.61 -18.12
C GLY A 70 -0.91 23.42 -19.03
N ARG A 71 -1.22 22.89 -20.22
CA ARG A 71 -2.16 23.52 -21.15
C ARG A 71 -3.60 23.51 -20.63
N LEU A 72 -4.07 22.41 -20.05
CA LEU A 72 -5.40 22.36 -19.42
C LEU A 72 -5.54 23.40 -18.30
N LEU A 73 -4.50 23.58 -17.46
CA LEU A 73 -4.50 24.60 -16.41
C LEU A 73 -4.53 26.01 -16.99
N TYR A 74 -3.75 26.27 -18.04
CA TYR A 74 -3.76 27.55 -18.75
C TYR A 74 -5.14 27.86 -19.35
N ASP A 75 -5.71 26.92 -20.10
CA ASP A 75 -7.02 27.08 -20.76
C ASP A 75 -8.17 27.22 -19.74
N SER A 76 -8.04 26.62 -18.56
CA SER A 76 -9.01 26.77 -17.45
C SER A 76 -8.98 28.15 -16.77
N LYS A 77 -8.17 29.10 -17.27
CA LYS A 77 -8.05 30.50 -16.80
C LYS A 77 -7.66 30.64 -15.33
N ARG A 78 -6.84 29.72 -14.81
CA ARG A 78 -6.41 29.69 -13.40
C ARG A 78 -5.05 30.29 -13.11
N LEU A 79 -4.26 30.63 -14.13
CA LEU A 79 -3.00 31.32 -13.92
C LEU A 79 -3.29 32.82 -13.79
N PHE A 80 -2.96 33.39 -12.64
CA PHE A 80 -2.93 34.83 -12.45
C PHE A 80 -1.85 35.44 -13.38
N ASP A 81 -2.03 36.69 -13.80
CA ASP A 81 -1.15 37.34 -14.80
C ASP A 81 0.34 37.33 -14.41
N ASP A 82 0.64 37.32 -13.10
CA ASP A 82 1.98 37.22 -12.53
C ASP A 82 2.62 35.82 -12.72
N GLN A 83 1.84 34.75 -12.58
CA GLN A 83 2.29 33.38 -12.86
C GLN A 83 2.52 33.15 -14.35
N LEU A 84 1.71 33.79 -15.21
CA LEU A 84 1.90 33.79 -16.66
C LEU A 84 3.22 34.46 -17.05
N ALA A 85 3.50 35.64 -16.48
CA ALA A 85 4.71 36.39 -16.74
C ALA A 85 5.97 35.66 -16.23
N ALA A 86 5.87 34.96 -15.09
CA ALA A 86 6.94 34.10 -14.59
C ALA A 86 7.20 32.92 -15.53
N LEU A 87 6.13 32.26 -16.02
CA LEU A 87 6.24 31.15 -16.97
C LEU A 87 6.85 31.59 -18.31
N GLU A 88 6.47 32.76 -18.84
CA GLU A 88 7.09 33.33 -20.04
C GLU A 88 8.58 33.64 -19.82
N GLY A 89 8.94 34.16 -18.65
CA GLY A 89 10.33 34.41 -18.27
C GLY A 89 11.16 33.14 -18.16
N ASP A 90 10.62 32.10 -17.53
CA ASP A 90 11.27 30.81 -17.34
C ASP A 90 11.34 30.02 -18.66
N SER A 91 10.30 30.11 -19.51
CA SER A 91 10.31 29.52 -20.86
C SER A 91 11.45 30.08 -21.72
N ARG A 92 11.75 31.39 -21.60
CA ARG A 92 12.89 32.00 -22.31
C ARG A 92 14.26 31.58 -21.77
N ARG A 93 14.36 31.20 -20.49
CA ARG A 93 15.64 30.83 -19.84
C ARG A 93 15.94 29.34 -19.91
N HIS A 94 14.90 28.51 -19.76
CA HIS A 94 14.99 27.07 -19.52
C HIS A 94 14.06 26.25 -20.44
N GLY A 95 13.26 26.89 -21.30
CA GLY A 95 12.27 26.21 -22.12
C GLY A 95 12.87 25.39 -23.26
N THR A 96 12.19 24.30 -23.60
CA THR A 96 12.54 23.40 -24.71
C THR A 96 11.80 23.74 -26.02
N GLN A 97 10.81 24.65 -25.95
CA GLN A 97 9.91 25.02 -27.03
C GLN A 97 10.32 26.32 -27.79
N GLY A 98 11.60 26.69 -27.73
CA GLY A 98 12.11 27.89 -28.42
C GLY A 98 11.52 29.20 -27.87
N GLU A 99 10.96 30.05 -28.73
CA GLU A 99 10.29 31.31 -28.32
C GLU A 99 8.86 31.12 -27.79
N GLY A 100 8.32 29.90 -27.85
CA GLY A 100 6.98 29.57 -27.35
C GLY A 100 6.94 29.36 -25.83
N ILE A 101 5.74 29.44 -25.25
CA ILE A 101 5.52 29.15 -23.82
C ILE A 101 5.65 27.63 -23.61
N ASP A 102 6.55 27.24 -22.71
CA ASP A 102 6.74 25.83 -22.33
C ASP A 102 5.84 25.48 -21.14
N TYR A 103 4.65 24.97 -21.43
CA TYR A 103 3.65 24.61 -20.42
C TYR A 103 4.10 23.48 -19.47
N ALA A 104 5.13 22.69 -19.82
CA ALA A 104 5.64 21.64 -18.94
C ALA A 104 6.28 22.22 -17.66
N LEU A 105 6.85 23.42 -17.73
CA LEU A 105 7.48 24.12 -16.60
C LEU A 105 6.51 24.45 -15.45
N LEU A 106 5.19 24.45 -15.71
CA LEU A 106 4.17 24.57 -14.67
C LEU A 106 4.08 23.33 -13.77
N MET A 107 4.48 22.16 -14.30
CA MET A 107 4.39 20.88 -13.61
C MET A 107 5.67 20.55 -12.86
N ASP A 108 6.83 20.81 -13.44
CA ASP A 108 8.15 20.42 -12.91
C ASP A 108 8.50 21.23 -11.65
N GLY A 109 8.23 20.63 -10.49
CA GLY A 109 8.40 21.27 -9.18
C GLY A 109 9.79 21.08 -8.59
N LEU A 110 10.45 19.97 -8.93
CA LEU A 110 11.79 19.63 -8.43
C LEU A 110 12.88 20.16 -9.39
N ALA A 111 14.00 20.63 -8.83
CA ALA A 111 15.17 21.03 -9.63
C ALA A 111 15.68 19.88 -10.51
N ALA A 112 15.65 18.64 -9.99
CA ALA A 112 16.03 17.44 -10.73
C ALA A 112 15.06 17.10 -11.89
N GLU A 113 13.75 17.38 -11.74
CA GLU A 113 12.78 17.21 -12.83
C GLU A 113 13.08 18.19 -13.97
N ARG A 114 13.38 19.45 -13.63
CA ARG A 114 13.73 20.51 -14.59
C ARG A 114 15.03 20.25 -15.34
N GLU A 115 16.04 19.69 -14.68
CA GLU A 115 17.32 19.35 -15.31
C GLU A 115 17.21 18.16 -16.26
N GLN A 116 16.32 17.21 -15.98
CA GLN A 116 16.17 15.98 -16.75
C GLN A 116 14.98 16.00 -17.73
N GLY A 117 14.06 16.95 -17.62
CA GLY A 117 12.86 17.05 -18.45
C GLY A 117 11.87 15.91 -18.24
N ILE A 118 11.85 15.29 -17.05
CA ILE A 118 10.97 14.17 -16.70
C ILE A 118 10.24 14.43 -15.37
N THR A 119 8.98 13.99 -15.25
CA THR A 119 8.27 13.91 -13.97
C THR A 119 8.87 12.78 -13.13
N ILE A 120 9.17 13.04 -11.85
CA ILE A 120 9.78 12.08 -10.91
C ILE A 120 8.76 11.68 -9.83
N ASP A 121 8.03 12.63 -9.25
CA ASP A 121 7.03 12.36 -8.19
C ASP A 121 5.59 12.65 -8.66
N VAL A 122 4.59 12.13 -7.94
CA VAL A 122 3.18 12.40 -8.27
C VAL A 122 2.82 13.84 -7.89
N ALA A 123 2.61 14.70 -8.87
CA ALA A 123 2.13 16.06 -8.63
C ALA A 123 0.60 16.11 -8.66
N TYR A 124 -0.03 16.49 -7.55
CA TYR A 124 -1.48 16.73 -7.50
C TYR A 124 -1.83 18.17 -7.85
N ARG A 125 -2.69 18.36 -8.86
CA ARG A 125 -3.20 19.66 -9.30
C ARG A 125 -4.72 19.71 -9.22
N TYR A 126 -5.25 20.91 -8.99
CA TYR A 126 -6.67 21.14 -8.76
C TYR A 126 -7.15 22.20 -9.74
N PHE A 127 -8.17 21.86 -10.53
CA PHE A 127 -8.87 22.82 -11.37
C PHE A 127 -10.37 22.54 -11.35
N ASP A 128 -11.18 23.49 -11.76
CA ASP A 128 -12.61 23.29 -11.95
C ASP A 128 -13.09 24.02 -13.18
N THR A 129 -14.16 23.49 -13.75
CA THR A 129 -14.95 24.14 -14.79
C THR A 129 -16.29 24.58 -14.21
N ASP A 130 -17.13 25.20 -15.02
CA ASP A 130 -18.49 25.54 -14.61
C ASP A 130 -19.30 24.31 -14.18
N GLN A 131 -18.97 23.12 -14.70
CA GLN A 131 -19.71 21.88 -14.45
C GLN A 131 -19.10 20.99 -13.36
N ARG A 132 -17.76 20.94 -13.22
CA ARG A 132 -17.10 19.88 -12.43
C ARG A 132 -15.77 20.32 -11.80
N LYS A 133 -15.43 19.74 -10.65
CA LYS A 133 -14.11 19.88 -10.00
C LYS A 133 -13.22 18.70 -10.39
N PHE A 134 -11.94 18.97 -10.61
CA PHE A 134 -10.95 17.98 -11.04
C PHE A 134 -9.74 17.97 -10.11
N ILE A 135 -9.28 16.75 -9.79
CA ILE A 135 -7.98 16.48 -9.19
C ILE A 135 -7.18 15.69 -10.21
N VAL A 136 -6.04 16.22 -10.64
CA VAL A 136 -5.12 15.56 -11.56
C VAL A 136 -3.91 15.09 -10.80
N ALA A 137 -3.58 13.81 -10.92
CA ALA A 137 -2.32 13.24 -10.48
C ALA A 137 -1.41 13.05 -11.71
N ASP A 138 -0.38 13.89 -11.83
CA ASP A 138 0.63 13.72 -12.87
C ASP A 138 1.57 12.58 -12.48
N CYS A 139 1.48 11.46 -13.20
CA CYS A 139 2.28 10.29 -12.88
C CYS A 139 3.53 10.22 -13.78
N PRO A 140 4.69 9.91 -13.20
CA PRO A 140 5.93 9.75 -13.95
C PRO A 140 5.84 8.61 -14.97
N GLY A 141 6.41 8.81 -16.16
CA GLY A 141 6.32 7.87 -17.29
C GLY A 141 7.47 6.87 -17.40
N HIS A 142 8.48 6.98 -16.54
CA HIS A 142 9.66 6.12 -16.59
C HIS A 142 9.44 4.84 -15.79
N GLU A 143 10.06 3.74 -16.24
CA GLU A 143 9.84 2.40 -15.68
C GLU A 143 10.12 2.32 -14.17
N GLN A 144 11.12 3.06 -13.70
CA GLN A 144 11.53 3.11 -12.29
C GLN A 144 10.46 3.71 -11.35
N TYR A 145 9.45 4.42 -11.89
CA TYR A 145 8.47 5.15 -11.08
C TYR A 145 7.05 4.54 -11.11
N THR A 146 6.95 3.26 -11.44
CA THR A 146 5.70 2.50 -11.40
C THR A 146 5.01 2.56 -10.03
N ARG A 147 5.78 2.64 -8.93
CA ARG A 147 5.27 2.88 -7.56
C ARG A 147 4.45 4.17 -7.43
N ASN A 148 4.93 5.25 -8.04
CA ASN A 148 4.29 6.56 -8.01
C ASN A 148 2.99 6.52 -8.83
N MET A 149 3.05 5.89 -10.01
CA MET A 149 1.85 5.64 -10.81
C MET A 149 0.80 4.82 -10.05
N ALA A 150 1.18 3.73 -9.39
CA ALA A 150 0.25 2.90 -8.61
C ALA A 150 -0.41 3.68 -7.47
N THR A 151 0.36 4.57 -6.82
CA THR A 151 -0.14 5.46 -5.77
C THR A 151 -1.19 6.41 -6.33
N GLY A 152 -0.90 7.13 -7.42
CA GLY A 152 -1.86 8.02 -8.07
C GLY A 152 -3.12 7.28 -8.57
N ALA A 153 -2.91 6.15 -9.24
CA ALA A 153 -3.97 5.32 -9.81
C ALA A 153 -4.91 4.70 -8.79
N SER A 154 -4.43 4.40 -7.57
CA SER A 154 -5.26 3.82 -6.50
C SER A 154 -6.46 4.69 -6.08
N THR A 155 -6.40 6.00 -6.35
CA THR A 155 -7.45 6.97 -6.01
C THR A 155 -8.18 7.52 -7.24
N ALA A 156 -7.80 7.07 -8.43
CA ALA A 156 -8.28 7.62 -9.68
C ALA A 156 -9.62 7.01 -10.11
N ASP A 157 -10.45 7.88 -10.67
CA ASP A 157 -11.73 7.57 -11.27
C ASP A 157 -11.57 7.30 -12.78
N VAL A 158 -10.70 8.07 -13.45
CA VAL A 158 -10.41 8.02 -14.89
C VAL A 158 -8.90 8.02 -15.14
N ALA A 159 -8.45 7.25 -16.12
CA ALA A 159 -7.06 7.29 -16.59
C ALA A 159 -6.95 7.90 -17.99
N VAL A 160 -6.12 8.93 -18.15
CA VAL A 160 -5.77 9.51 -19.45
C VAL A 160 -4.43 8.95 -19.90
N VAL A 161 -4.46 8.03 -20.85
CA VAL A 161 -3.28 7.39 -21.44
C VAL A 161 -2.87 8.17 -22.68
N LEU A 162 -1.75 8.88 -22.61
CA LEU A 162 -1.18 9.63 -23.72
C LEU A 162 -0.32 8.72 -24.58
N VAL A 163 -0.40 8.92 -25.90
CA VAL A 163 0.42 8.25 -26.91
C VAL A 163 0.89 9.28 -27.94
N ASP A 164 2.20 9.36 -28.20
CA ASP A 164 2.75 10.16 -29.30
C ASP A 164 2.35 9.55 -30.66
N ALA A 165 1.63 10.31 -31.48
CA ALA A 165 1.14 9.89 -32.79
C ALA A 165 2.24 9.41 -33.75
N ARG A 166 3.49 9.84 -33.56
CA ARG A 166 4.63 9.40 -34.38
C ARG A 166 5.14 8.01 -34.01
N LYS A 167 4.91 7.60 -32.75
CA LYS A 167 5.47 6.36 -32.16
C LYS A 167 4.43 5.25 -32.09
N GLY A 168 3.16 5.59 -31.91
CA GLY A 168 2.08 4.63 -31.68
C GLY A 168 2.19 3.93 -30.32
N VAL A 169 1.55 2.76 -30.18
CA VAL A 169 1.46 2.04 -28.90
C VAL A 169 2.80 1.41 -28.53
N LEU A 170 3.42 1.90 -27.45
CA LEU A 170 4.71 1.42 -26.95
C LEU A 170 4.55 0.43 -25.78
N THR A 171 5.65 -0.25 -25.43
CA THR A 171 5.77 -1.12 -24.26
C THR A 171 5.33 -0.42 -22.97
N GLN A 172 5.69 0.84 -22.78
CA GLN A 172 5.28 1.65 -21.62
C GLN A 172 3.76 1.91 -21.61
N THR A 173 3.15 2.17 -22.77
CA THR A 173 1.69 2.30 -22.91
C THR A 173 0.98 1.02 -22.47
N ARG A 174 1.52 -0.15 -22.84
CA ARG A 174 1.00 -1.47 -22.43
C ARG A 174 1.09 -1.66 -20.92
N ARG A 175 2.26 -1.41 -20.34
CA ARG A 175 2.50 -1.51 -18.89
C ARG A 175 1.57 -0.62 -18.08
N HIS A 176 1.47 0.66 -18.45
CA HIS A 176 0.57 1.60 -17.76
C HIS A 176 -0.89 1.17 -17.87
N SER A 177 -1.33 0.75 -19.06
CA SER A 177 -2.71 0.28 -19.24
C SER A 177 -3.01 -0.99 -18.42
N TYR A 178 -2.02 -1.88 -18.26
CA TYR A 178 -2.13 -3.04 -17.38
C TYR A 178 -2.29 -2.64 -15.90
N ILE A 179 -1.49 -1.69 -15.41
CA ILE A 179 -1.60 -1.18 -14.02
C ILE A 179 -2.95 -0.49 -13.79
N VAL A 180 -3.43 0.28 -14.76
CA VAL A 180 -4.76 0.91 -14.75
C VAL A 180 -5.87 -0.13 -14.60
N SER A 181 -5.80 -1.20 -15.39
CA SER A 181 -6.74 -2.34 -15.30
C SER A 181 -6.62 -3.06 -13.94
N LEU A 182 -5.40 -3.33 -13.48
CA LEU A 182 -5.13 -3.99 -12.20
C LEU A 182 -5.72 -3.21 -11.01
N LEU A 183 -5.62 -1.88 -11.05
CA LEU A 183 -6.18 -0.95 -10.04
C LEU A 183 -7.66 -0.62 -10.32
N GLY A 184 -8.28 -1.36 -11.23
CA GLY A 184 -9.72 -1.40 -11.45
C GLY A 184 -10.31 -0.13 -12.04
N ILE A 185 -9.50 0.79 -12.57
CA ILE A 185 -10.00 2.03 -13.20
C ILE A 185 -10.78 1.65 -14.46
N GLY A 186 -12.10 1.86 -14.42
CA GLY A 186 -13.01 1.41 -15.47
C GLY A 186 -13.08 2.33 -16.70
N HIS A 187 -12.80 3.61 -16.52
CA HIS A 187 -12.90 4.63 -17.56
C HIS A 187 -11.50 5.07 -18.01
N VAL A 188 -11.18 4.84 -19.28
CA VAL A 188 -9.89 5.19 -19.86
C VAL A 188 -10.08 6.12 -21.05
N VAL A 189 -9.21 7.12 -21.16
CA VAL A 189 -9.13 8.01 -22.32
C VAL A 189 -7.79 7.78 -23.00
N LEU A 190 -7.81 7.30 -24.25
CA LEU A 190 -6.63 7.28 -25.10
C LEU A 190 -6.48 8.65 -25.77
N ALA A 191 -5.53 9.44 -25.30
CA ALA A 191 -5.16 10.74 -25.86
C ALA A 191 -4.01 10.56 -26.87
N VAL A 192 -4.33 10.51 -28.16
CA VAL A 192 -3.33 10.45 -29.22
C VAL A 192 -2.79 11.86 -29.47
N ASN A 193 -1.65 12.16 -28.85
CA ASN A 193 -1.03 13.48 -28.81
C ASN A 193 -0.08 13.71 -29.99
N LYS A 194 0.29 14.96 -30.22
CA LYS A 194 1.21 15.42 -31.28
C LYS A 194 0.71 15.14 -32.70
N MET A 195 -0.62 15.21 -32.90
CA MET A 195 -1.24 15.10 -34.22
C MET A 195 -0.72 16.16 -35.20
N ASP A 196 -0.24 17.30 -34.70
CA ASP A 196 0.40 18.36 -35.49
C ASP A 196 1.70 17.92 -36.18
N LEU A 197 2.42 16.96 -35.62
CA LEU A 197 3.67 16.44 -36.20
C LEU A 197 3.45 15.34 -37.24
N VAL A 198 2.21 14.88 -37.39
CA VAL A 198 1.79 13.90 -38.40
C VAL A 198 0.74 14.50 -39.34
N ASP A 199 0.78 15.82 -39.51
CA ASP A 199 -0.12 16.60 -40.38
C ASP A 199 -1.61 16.31 -40.16
N TYR A 200 -1.99 16.02 -38.91
CA TYR A 200 -3.37 15.71 -38.52
C TYR A 200 -3.99 14.54 -39.29
N ASN A 201 -3.16 13.55 -39.66
CA ASN A 201 -3.55 12.41 -40.49
C ASN A 201 -4.55 11.46 -39.77
N ALA A 202 -5.71 11.27 -40.38
CA ALA A 202 -6.78 10.41 -39.85
C ALA A 202 -6.41 8.92 -39.78
N GLN A 203 -5.62 8.42 -40.73
CA GLN A 203 -5.22 7.02 -40.78
C GLN A 203 -4.27 6.68 -39.62
N VAL A 204 -3.31 7.55 -39.32
CA VAL A 204 -2.39 7.38 -38.20
C VAL A 204 -3.15 7.25 -36.88
N PHE A 205 -4.17 8.10 -36.67
CA PHE A 205 -5.05 7.99 -35.50
C PHE A 205 -5.84 6.68 -35.49
N ALA A 206 -6.41 6.28 -36.62
CA ALA A 206 -7.21 5.06 -36.72
C ALA A 206 -6.39 3.80 -36.39
N ASP A 207 -5.16 3.71 -36.91
CA ASP A 207 -4.25 2.58 -36.68
C ASP A 207 -3.89 2.47 -35.18
N ILE A 208 -3.52 3.60 -34.54
CA ILE A 208 -3.20 3.63 -33.11
C ILE A 208 -4.42 3.28 -32.25
N ALA A 209 -5.59 3.77 -32.62
CA ALA A 209 -6.83 3.47 -31.90
C ALA A 209 -7.21 1.98 -32.03
N GLU A 210 -6.95 1.35 -33.18
CA GLU A 210 -7.17 -0.08 -33.39
C GLU A 210 -6.20 -0.94 -32.56
N ASP A 211 -4.91 -0.61 -32.59
CA ASP A 211 -3.89 -1.30 -31.77
C ASP A 211 -4.23 -1.23 -30.28
N TYR A 212 -4.63 -0.05 -29.80
CA TYR A 212 -5.01 0.13 -28.40
C TYR A 212 -6.32 -0.59 -28.06
N ARG A 213 -7.29 -0.63 -28.97
CA ARG A 213 -8.55 -1.37 -28.77
C ARG A 213 -8.31 -2.86 -28.59
N ALA A 214 -7.44 -3.45 -29.41
CA ALA A 214 -7.07 -4.86 -29.27
C ALA A 214 -6.44 -5.14 -27.91
N MET A 215 -5.55 -4.25 -27.46
CA MET A 215 -4.91 -4.35 -26.14
C MET A 215 -5.90 -4.15 -24.98
N ALA A 216 -6.76 -3.13 -25.04
CA ALA A 216 -7.76 -2.84 -24.02
C ALA A 216 -8.73 -4.01 -23.82
N ALA A 217 -9.13 -4.68 -24.91
CA ALA A 217 -9.95 -5.88 -24.87
C ALA A 217 -9.25 -7.04 -24.15
N GLN A 218 -7.95 -7.25 -24.39
CA GLN A 218 -7.16 -8.26 -23.67
C GLN A 218 -7.07 -7.96 -22.16
N LEU A 219 -6.96 -6.67 -21.82
CA LEU A 219 -6.87 -6.18 -20.43
C LEU A 219 -8.22 -6.12 -19.70
N GLY A 220 -9.34 -6.38 -20.38
CA GLY A 220 -10.68 -6.27 -19.81
C GLY A 220 -11.14 -4.83 -19.53
N ILE A 221 -10.55 -3.84 -20.18
CA ILE A 221 -10.94 -2.43 -20.03
C ILE A 221 -12.18 -2.20 -20.91
N ALA A 222 -13.33 -2.03 -20.28
CA ALA A 222 -14.62 -1.99 -20.97
C ALA A 222 -14.93 -0.63 -21.63
N ASP A 223 -14.52 0.48 -21.01
CA ASP A 223 -14.83 1.83 -21.47
C ASP A 223 -13.55 2.61 -21.84
N VAL A 224 -13.33 2.79 -23.14
CA VAL A 224 -12.21 3.55 -23.69
C VAL A 224 -12.70 4.61 -24.66
N GLN A 225 -12.44 5.89 -24.35
CA GLN A 225 -12.65 7.01 -25.25
C GLN A 225 -11.36 7.34 -26.00
N TYR A 226 -11.42 7.42 -27.32
CA TYR A 226 -10.26 7.74 -28.17
C TYR A 226 -10.34 9.20 -28.64
N ILE A 227 -9.32 10.00 -28.36
CA ILE A 227 -9.31 11.44 -28.67
C ILE A 227 -7.98 11.82 -29.35
N PRO A 228 -7.98 12.26 -30.63
CA PRO A 228 -6.81 12.84 -31.28
C PRO A 228 -6.65 14.29 -30.81
N LEU A 229 -5.46 14.66 -30.33
CA LEU A 229 -5.20 16.00 -29.81
C LEU A 229 -3.77 16.50 -30.10
N SER A 230 -3.57 17.80 -29.92
CA SER A 230 -2.23 18.41 -29.84
C SER A 230 -2.16 19.25 -28.57
N ALA A 231 -1.45 18.74 -27.56
CA ALA A 231 -1.32 19.40 -26.26
C ALA A 231 -0.65 20.78 -26.37
N LEU A 232 0.31 20.93 -27.29
CA LEU A 232 1.02 22.19 -27.50
C LEU A 232 0.11 23.26 -28.12
N ASN A 233 -0.63 22.89 -29.18
CA ASN A 233 -1.47 23.81 -29.94
C ASN A 233 -2.89 23.97 -29.36
N GLY A 234 -3.29 23.13 -28.40
CA GLY A 234 -4.61 23.15 -27.77
C GLY A 234 -5.73 22.50 -28.61
N GLU A 235 -5.39 21.80 -29.70
CA GLU A 235 -6.36 21.16 -30.60
C GLU A 235 -7.06 19.97 -29.91
N ASN A 236 -8.40 19.92 -29.93
CA ASN A 236 -9.23 18.90 -29.25
C ASN A 236 -8.97 18.75 -27.74
N LEU A 237 -8.44 19.79 -27.10
CA LEU A 237 -8.23 19.84 -25.66
C LEU A 237 -9.44 20.46 -24.95
N SER A 238 -9.55 21.79 -25.04
CA SER A 238 -10.61 22.59 -24.42
C SER A 238 -11.75 22.92 -25.39
N SER A 239 -11.49 22.83 -26.69
CA SER A 239 -12.46 23.04 -27.77
C SER A 239 -12.20 22.08 -28.94
N ALA A 240 -13.20 21.90 -29.80
CA ALA A 240 -13.07 21.09 -31.01
C ALA A 240 -12.09 21.71 -32.01
N SER A 241 -11.24 20.88 -32.60
CA SER A 241 -10.25 21.27 -33.60
C SER A 241 -10.91 21.54 -34.96
N THR A 242 -10.54 22.65 -35.61
CA THR A 242 -10.90 22.89 -37.02
C THR A 242 -9.93 22.21 -38.00
N ARG A 243 -8.75 21.77 -37.51
CA ARG A 243 -7.72 21.10 -38.32
C ARG A 243 -7.95 19.60 -38.48
N MET A 244 -8.79 19.02 -37.63
CA MET A 244 -9.21 17.61 -37.68
C MET A 244 -10.73 17.47 -37.95
N PRO A 245 -11.25 17.96 -39.08
CA PRO A 245 -12.69 17.92 -39.37
C PRO A 245 -13.24 16.49 -39.53
N TRP A 246 -12.35 15.51 -39.72
CA TRP A 246 -12.68 14.09 -39.80
C TRP A 246 -12.99 13.46 -38.43
N TYR A 247 -12.63 14.11 -37.32
CA TYR A 247 -12.95 13.64 -35.97
C TYR A 247 -14.23 14.28 -35.46
N SER A 248 -15.25 13.47 -35.21
CA SER A 248 -16.57 13.91 -34.72
C SER A 248 -16.82 13.60 -33.24
N GLY A 249 -15.83 13.07 -32.52
CA GLY A 249 -15.95 12.74 -31.11
C GLY A 249 -15.80 13.96 -30.19
N PRO A 250 -15.93 13.79 -28.87
CA PRO A 250 -15.75 14.87 -27.91
C PRO A 250 -14.28 15.30 -27.84
N HIS A 251 -14.03 16.56 -27.50
CA HIS A 251 -12.71 17.00 -27.05
C HIS A 251 -12.46 16.58 -25.59
N LEU A 252 -11.20 16.60 -25.15
CA LEU A 252 -10.81 16.02 -23.85
C LEU A 252 -11.61 16.61 -22.67
N LEU A 253 -11.69 17.94 -22.57
CA LEU A 253 -12.37 18.59 -21.47
C LEU A 253 -13.88 18.25 -21.44
N GLN A 254 -14.54 18.25 -22.59
CA GLN A 254 -15.96 17.88 -22.71
C GLN A 254 -16.20 16.45 -22.23
N HIS A 255 -15.32 15.51 -22.59
CA HIS A 255 -15.45 14.14 -22.12
C HIS A 255 -15.27 14.04 -20.60
N LEU A 256 -14.27 14.71 -20.03
CA LEU A 256 -14.03 14.72 -18.58
C LEU A 256 -15.18 15.36 -17.77
N GLU A 257 -15.86 16.35 -18.34
CA GLU A 257 -17.06 16.96 -17.74
C GLU A 257 -18.28 16.03 -17.80
N THR A 258 -18.43 15.28 -18.90
CA THR A 258 -19.63 14.47 -19.17
C THR A 258 -19.54 13.03 -18.69
N VAL A 259 -18.34 12.52 -18.40
CA VAL A 259 -18.15 11.14 -17.94
C VAL A 259 -18.93 10.92 -16.64
N GLN A 260 -19.95 10.07 -16.73
CA GLN A 260 -20.77 9.72 -15.59
C GLN A 260 -20.04 8.68 -14.77
N MET A 261 -19.65 9.06 -13.56
CA MET A 261 -19.16 8.10 -12.59
C MET A 261 -20.38 7.36 -12.05
N GLU A 262 -20.46 6.05 -12.30
CA GLU A 262 -21.39 5.23 -11.55
C GLU A 262 -21.07 5.38 -10.05
N PRO A 263 -22.06 5.71 -9.19
CA PRO A 263 -21.84 5.65 -7.76
C PRO A 263 -21.39 4.22 -7.41
N PRO A 264 -20.46 4.03 -6.45
CA PRO A 264 -20.02 2.70 -6.03
C PRO A 264 -21.24 1.82 -5.74
N GLU A 265 -21.50 0.91 -6.68
CA GLU A 265 -22.54 -0.12 -6.70
C GLU A 265 -23.89 0.27 -6.07
N ALA A 266 -24.81 0.81 -6.90
CA ALA A 266 -26.23 0.94 -6.55
C ALA A 266 -26.94 -0.42 -6.29
N GLY A 267 -26.25 -1.55 -6.47
CA GLY A 267 -26.77 -2.91 -6.32
C GLY A 267 -26.14 -3.77 -5.22
N SER A 268 -25.10 -3.30 -4.51
CA SER A 268 -24.52 -4.09 -3.40
C SER A 268 -25.06 -3.66 -2.03
N GLY A 269 -25.08 -4.62 -1.10
CA GLY A 269 -25.51 -4.36 0.26
C GLY A 269 -24.60 -3.35 0.96
N LEU A 270 -25.11 -2.70 2.01
CA LEU A 270 -24.32 -1.81 2.87
C LEU A 270 -22.95 -2.43 3.21
N ARG A 271 -21.88 -1.62 3.11
CA ARG A 271 -20.55 -1.91 3.67
C ARG A 271 -20.04 -0.66 4.37
N LEU A 272 -19.92 -0.71 5.69
CA LEU A 272 -19.34 0.36 6.50
C LEU A 272 -18.15 -0.20 7.30
N PRO A 273 -16.91 0.01 6.81
CA PRO A 273 -15.72 -0.26 7.60
C PRO A 273 -15.65 0.71 8.78
N VAL A 274 -15.63 0.18 10.01
CA VAL A 274 -15.56 1.01 11.22
C VAL A 274 -14.16 1.59 11.34
N GLN A 275 -14.08 2.92 11.32
CA GLN A 275 -12.87 3.71 11.48
C GLN A 275 -12.66 4.09 12.95
N TRP A 276 -13.76 4.39 13.64
CA TRP A 276 -13.73 4.91 15.01
C TRP A 276 -14.98 4.53 15.79
N VAL A 277 -14.83 4.28 17.10
CA VAL A 277 -15.95 4.05 18.01
C VAL A 277 -16.11 5.27 18.90
N ASN A 278 -17.17 6.04 18.67
CA ASN A 278 -17.48 7.24 19.42
C ASN A 278 -18.27 6.88 20.69
N ARG A 279 -17.70 7.23 21.86
CA ARG A 279 -18.34 7.04 23.17
C ARG A 279 -18.05 8.24 24.08
N PRO A 280 -18.73 9.37 23.85
CA PRO A 280 -18.50 10.60 24.61
C PRO A 280 -19.07 10.50 26.04
N ASN A 281 -20.05 9.62 26.26
CA ASN A 281 -20.65 9.35 27.57
C ASN A 281 -21.22 7.91 27.59
N GLN A 282 -21.80 7.50 28.73
CA GLN A 282 -22.34 6.15 28.90
C GLN A 282 -23.59 5.86 28.07
N HIS A 283 -24.29 6.89 27.58
CA HIS A 283 -25.58 6.77 26.88
C HIS A 283 -25.45 6.80 25.35
N PHE A 284 -24.26 7.09 24.82
CA PHE A 284 -24.03 7.16 23.38
C PHE A 284 -22.89 6.25 22.96
N ARG A 285 -23.18 5.33 22.03
CA ARG A 285 -22.19 4.54 21.30
C ARG A 285 -22.48 4.64 19.82
N GLY A 286 -21.60 5.31 19.09
CA GLY A 286 -21.68 5.48 17.65
C GLY A 286 -20.47 4.86 16.95
N TYR A 287 -20.69 4.27 15.77
CA TYR A 287 -19.66 3.66 14.95
C TYR A 287 -19.46 4.52 13.71
N ALA A 288 -18.33 5.23 13.68
CA ALA A 288 -18.00 6.17 12.62
C ALA A 288 -17.17 5.50 11.52
N GLY A 289 -17.50 5.83 10.27
CA GLY A 289 -16.81 5.33 9.09
C GLY A 289 -17.32 6.01 7.82
N THR A 290 -16.65 5.76 6.70
CA THR A 290 -17.13 6.13 5.37
C THR A 290 -17.81 4.93 4.73
N ILE A 291 -19.05 5.10 4.25
CA ILE A 291 -19.78 4.01 3.60
C ILE A 291 -19.03 3.62 2.32
N ALA A 292 -18.53 2.39 2.27
CA ALA A 292 -17.76 1.87 1.14
C ALA A 292 -18.67 1.38 0.00
N ALA A 293 -19.88 0.91 0.32
CA ALA A 293 -20.88 0.49 -0.67
C ALA A 293 -22.29 0.50 -0.08
N GLY A 294 -23.28 0.57 -0.98
CA GLY A 294 -24.70 0.51 -0.64
C GLY A 294 -25.25 1.77 0.03
N ARG A 295 -26.39 1.59 0.71
CA ARG A 295 -27.13 2.63 1.42
C ARG A 295 -27.56 2.10 2.79
N VAL A 296 -27.68 3.01 3.75
CA VAL A 296 -28.20 2.71 5.10
C VAL A 296 -29.30 3.69 5.47
N ARG A 297 -30.31 3.18 6.17
CA ARG A 297 -31.41 3.92 6.78
C ARG A 297 -31.60 3.46 8.23
N PRO A 298 -32.14 4.33 9.10
CA PRO A 298 -32.62 3.89 10.40
C PRO A 298 -33.63 2.73 10.26
N GLY A 299 -33.45 1.68 11.06
CA GLY A 299 -34.25 0.46 11.04
C GLY A 299 -33.68 -0.68 10.20
N ASP A 300 -32.69 -0.43 9.33
CA ASP A 300 -32.10 -1.47 8.49
C ASP A 300 -31.48 -2.59 9.33
N ALA A 301 -31.65 -3.83 8.88
CA ALA A 301 -30.99 -4.99 9.48
C ALA A 301 -29.54 -5.08 8.98
N VAL A 302 -28.61 -5.13 9.93
CA VAL A 302 -27.17 -5.20 9.66
C VAL A 302 -26.52 -6.37 10.38
N VAL A 303 -25.35 -6.76 9.90
CA VAL A 303 -24.48 -7.76 10.52
C VAL A 303 -23.09 -7.17 10.70
N VAL A 304 -22.48 -7.45 11.85
CA VAL A 304 -21.11 -7.05 12.17
C VAL A 304 -20.19 -8.21 11.83
N VAL A 305 -19.17 -7.96 11.01
CA VAL A 305 -18.20 -8.95 10.56
C VAL A 305 -16.82 -8.54 11.09
N PRO A 306 -16.02 -9.46 11.68
CA PRO A 306 -16.11 -10.92 11.61
C PRO A 306 -16.99 -11.61 12.68
N SER A 307 -17.55 -10.89 13.66
CA SER A 307 -18.30 -11.52 14.77
C SER A 307 -19.59 -12.26 14.36
N GLY A 308 -20.17 -11.92 13.21
CA GLY A 308 -21.41 -12.49 12.70
C GLY A 308 -22.66 -12.02 13.45
N ARG A 309 -22.53 -11.08 14.40
CA ARG A 309 -23.66 -10.61 15.22
C ARG A 309 -24.58 -9.72 14.40
N ARG A 310 -25.88 -9.99 14.50
CA ARG A 310 -26.92 -9.20 13.85
C ARG A 310 -27.37 -8.04 14.74
N ALA A 311 -27.72 -6.93 14.10
CA ALA A 311 -28.20 -5.71 14.73
C ALA A 311 -29.20 -4.98 13.83
N HIS A 312 -29.81 -3.93 14.39
CA HIS A 312 -30.60 -2.95 13.68
C HIS A 312 -30.03 -1.56 13.87
N VAL A 313 -29.99 -0.79 12.78
CA VAL A 313 -29.57 0.62 12.82
C VAL A 313 -30.60 1.41 13.61
N ALA A 314 -30.18 2.06 14.70
CA ALA A 314 -31.03 2.94 15.49
C ALA A 314 -31.13 4.32 14.84
N ALA A 315 -29.99 4.93 14.52
CA ALA A 315 -29.90 6.22 13.83
C ALA A 315 -28.67 6.27 12.91
N VAL A 316 -28.76 7.14 11.90
CA VAL A 316 -27.65 7.49 11.00
C VAL A 316 -27.37 8.97 11.22
N LEU A 317 -26.12 9.33 11.54
CA LEU A 317 -25.71 10.72 11.73
C LEU A 317 -24.65 11.13 10.71
N ASP A 318 -24.80 12.31 10.13
CA ASP A 318 -23.76 13.00 9.34
C ASP A 318 -23.14 14.16 10.14
N VAL A 319 -22.43 15.07 9.47
CA VAL A 319 -21.81 16.24 10.11
C VAL A 319 -22.83 17.24 10.68
N ASN A 320 -24.06 17.26 10.15
CA ASN A 320 -25.14 18.18 10.53
C ASN A 320 -26.15 17.57 11.51
N GLY A 321 -26.08 16.26 11.78
CA GLY A 321 -26.93 15.57 12.74
C GLY A 321 -27.57 14.32 12.16
N GLU A 322 -28.75 13.95 12.66
CA GLU A 322 -29.47 12.75 12.20
C GLU A 322 -30.02 12.91 10.78
N VAL A 323 -29.83 11.88 9.96
CA VAL A 323 -30.31 11.82 8.58
C VAL A 323 -31.17 10.59 8.34
N SER A 324 -32.16 10.72 7.44
CA SER A 324 -33.06 9.61 7.09
C SER A 324 -32.39 8.53 6.24
N SER A 325 -31.25 8.84 5.62
CA SER A 325 -30.45 7.88 4.89
C SER A 325 -29.06 8.41 4.57
N ALA A 326 -28.11 7.50 4.41
CA ALA A 326 -26.80 7.80 3.84
C ALA A 326 -26.37 6.74 2.81
N ARG A 327 -25.49 7.11 1.89
CA ARG A 327 -25.03 6.27 0.76
C ARG A 327 -23.50 6.20 0.70
N ALA A 328 -22.99 5.29 -0.13
CA ALA A 328 -21.57 5.16 -0.43
C ALA A 328 -20.87 6.50 -0.69
N GLY A 329 -19.66 6.64 -0.16
CA GLY A 329 -18.84 7.87 -0.20
C GLY A 329 -19.12 8.87 0.93
N GLN A 330 -20.22 8.73 1.68
CA GLN A 330 -20.52 9.61 2.81
C GLN A 330 -19.90 9.10 4.10
N ALA A 331 -19.27 10.01 4.86
CA ALA A 331 -18.84 9.76 6.22
C ALA A 331 -20.03 9.88 7.17
N VAL A 332 -20.27 8.85 7.98
CA VAL A 332 -21.40 8.76 8.89
C VAL A 332 -20.99 8.19 10.24
N THR A 333 -21.82 8.43 11.25
CA THR A 333 -21.83 7.66 12.49
C THR A 333 -23.14 6.88 12.58
N LEU A 334 -23.05 5.56 12.75
CA LEU A 334 -24.21 4.71 12.98
C LEU A 334 -24.36 4.41 14.47
N THR A 335 -25.57 4.49 14.99
CA THR A 335 -25.92 3.90 16.29
C THR A 335 -26.71 2.62 16.04
N LEU A 336 -26.55 1.62 16.90
CA LEU A 336 -27.25 0.34 16.81
C LEU A 336 -28.20 0.19 18.00
N ARG A 337 -29.29 -0.57 17.82
CA ARG A 337 -30.25 -0.85 18.91
C ARG A 337 -29.69 -1.86 19.90
N GLU A 338 -28.93 -2.83 19.40
CA GLU A 338 -28.30 -3.88 20.17
C GLU A 338 -26.93 -3.42 20.66
N GLU A 339 -26.60 -3.78 21.90
CA GLU A 339 -25.26 -3.56 22.45
C GLU A 339 -24.31 -4.62 21.90
N ILE A 340 -23.67 -4.29 20.78
CA ILE A 340 -22.67 -5.12 20.11
C ILE A 340 -21.27 -4.61 20.40
N ASP A 341 -20.37 -5.52 20.73
CA ASP A 341 -18.97 -5.16 20.77
C ASP A 341 -18.40 -5.11 19.35
N ILE A 342 -18.00 -3.91 18.94
CA ILE A 342 -17.50 -3.60 17.61
C ILE A 342 -16.27 -2.72 17.80
N SER A 343 -15.21 -3.07 17.10
CA SER A 343 -13.92 -2.38 17.13
C SER A 343 -13.57 -1.77 15.77
N ARG A 344 -12.52 -0.94 15.75
CA ARG A 344 -11.93 -0.48 14.48
C ARG A 344 -11.46 -1.69 13.68
N GLY A 345 -11.76 -1.71 12.38
CA GLY A 345 -11.43 -2.82 11.49
C GLY A 345 -12.60 -3.78 11.25
N ASP A 346 -13.63 -3.75 12.10
CA ASP A 346 -14.86 -4.49 11.86
C ASP A 346 -15.69 -3.81 10.75
N ILE A 347 -16.54 -4.59 10.10
CA ILE A 347 -17.42 -4.12 9.03
C ILE A 347 -18.87 -4.30 9.45
N ILE A 348 -19.64 -3.21 9.42
CA ILE A 348 -21.10 -3.26 9.49
C ILE A 348 -21.63 -3.41 8.07
N ALA A 349 -22.29 -4.53 7.78
CA ALA A 349 -22.79 -4.86 6.45
C ALA A 349 -24.29 -5.16 6.45
N ALA A 350 -24.91 -5.15 5.27
CA ALA A 350 -26.29 -5.63 5.12
C ALA A 350 -26.39 -7.13 5.43
N VAL A 351 -27.46 -7.56 6.11
CA VAL A 351 -27.64 -8.96 6.54
C VAL A 351 -27.75 -9.94 5.36
N ASP A 352 -28.35 -9.50 4.25
CA ASP A 352 -28.60 -10.35 3.07
C ASP A 352 -27.38 -10.49 2.15
N ASP A 353 -26.32 -9.73 2.43
CA ASP A 353 -25.10 -9.69 1.65
C ASP A 353 -23.89 -9.42 2.56
N PRO A 354 -23.54 -10.34 3.49
CA PRO A 354 -22.36 -10.17 4.32
C PRO A 354 -21.07 -10.34 3.51
N PRO A 355 -19.99 -9.58 3.79
CA PRO A 355 -18.67 -9.88 3.25
C PRO A 355 -18.16 -11.24 3.76
N GLU A 356 -17.33 -11.89 2.94
CA GLU A 356 -16.67 -13.13 3.33
C GLU A 356 -15.60 -12.88 4.38
N VAL A 357 -15.29 -13.90 5.18
CA VAL A 357 -14.23 -13.87 6.19
C VAL A 357 -13.23 -14.98 5.90
N ALA A 358 -11.96 -14.61 5.73
CA ALA A 358 -10.89 -15.56 5.46
C ALA A 358 -9.55 -15.03 5.97
N ASP A 359 -8.59 -15.93 6.11
CA ASP A 359 -7.19 -15.67 6.45
C ASP A 359 -6.23 -16.07 5.31
N GLN A 360 -6.76 -16.60 4.20
CA GLN A 360 -5.98 -16.99 3.04
C GLN A 360 -6.65 -16.54 1.75
N PHE A 361 -5.86 -15.99 0.83
CA PHE A 361 -6.38 -15.31 -0.36
C PHE A 361 -5.54 -15.58 -1.60
N ALA A 362 -6.20 -15.64 -2.75
CA ALA A 362 -5.55 -15.39 -4.02
C ALA A 362 -5.63 -13.89 -4.33
N ALA A 363 -4.52 -13.31 -4.78
CA ALA A 363 -4.45 -11.89 -5.11
C ALA A 363 -3.45 -11.60 -6.21
N HIS A 364 -3.68 -10.49 -6.91
CA HIS A 364 -2.64 -9.86 -7.70
C HIS A 364 -1.82 -8.92 -6.81
N LEU A 365 -0.51 -8.90 -7.02
CA LEU A 365 0.43 -8.12 -6.24
C LEU A 365 1.41 -7.40 -7.18
N LEU A 366 1.46 -6.07 -7.09
CA LEU A 366 2.51 -5.25 -7.70
C LEU A 366 3.61 -5.02 -6.66
N TRP A 367 4.81 -5.52 -6.93
CA TRP A 367 5.97 -5.29 -6.08
C TRP A 367 6.62 -3.94 -6.39
N MET A 368 6.96 -3.17 -5.36
CA MET A 368 7.40 -1.77 -5.47
C MET A 368 8.69 -1.47 -4.70
N ASP A 369 9.35 -2.49 -4.14
CA ASP A 369 10.61 -2.34 -3.41
C ASP A 369 11.79 -2.87 -4.23
N ASP A 370 12.97 -2.27 -4.03
CA ASP A 370 14.20 -2.71 -4.68
C ASP A 370 14.66 -4.09 -4.18
N ALA A 371 14.40 -4.42 -2.91
CA ALA A 371 14.66 -5.75 -2.39
C ALA A 371 13.60 -6.72 -2.92
N ALA A 372 14.01 -7.87 -3.45
CA ALA A 372 13.09 -8.84 -4.00
C ALA A 372 12.11 -9.38 -2.95
N LEU A 373 10.85 -9.60 -3.38
CA LEU A 373 9.87 -10.32 -2.58
C LEU A 373 10.26 -11.79 -2.43
N LEU A 374 10.46 -12.23 -1.19
CA LEU A 374 10.70 -13.63 -0.86
C LEU A 374 9.46 -14.23 -0.17
N PRO A 375 8.88 -15.33 -0.68
CA PRO A 375 7.78 -16.04 -0.02
C PRO A 375 8.13 -16.43 1.42
N GLY A 376 7.14 -16.39 2.32
CA GLY A 376 7.27 -16.70 3.74
C GLY A 376 7.68 -15.53 4.64
N ARG A 377 8.25 -14.45 4.08
CA ARG A 377 8.62 -13.26 4.85
C ARG A 377 7.37 -12.53 5.36
N PRO A 378 7.33 -12.08 6.64
CA PRO A 378 6.18 -11.35 7.17
C PRO A 378 6.19 -9.88 6.77
N TYR A 379 5.01 -9.39 6.44
CA TYR A 379 4.70 -7.99 6.15
C TYR A 379 3.47 -7.58 6.94
N TRP A 380 3.29 -6.28 7.19
CA TRP A 380 1.98 -5.79 7.59
C TRP A 380 1.12 -5.60 6.36
N LEU A 381 -0.02 -6.27 6.31
CA LEU A 381 -1.07 -6.04 5.33
C LEU A 381 -2.04 -5.02 5.90
N LYS A 382 -2.25 -3.93 5.17
CA LYS A 382 -3.26 -2.92 5.50
C LYS A 382 -4.37 -2.95 4.45
N ILE A 383 -5.59 -3.19 4.91
CA ILE A 383 -6.80 -3.29 4.10
C ILE A 383 -7.95 -2.56 4.78
N GLY A 384 -8.54 -1.59 4.06
CA GLY A 384 -9.51 -0.67 4.65
C GLY A 384 -9.00 -0.04 5.95
N THR A 385 -9.66 -0.35 7.06
CA THR A 385 -9.34 0.18 8.41
C THR A 385 -8.54 -0.78 9.28
N ARG A 386 -8.22 -1.98 8.78
CA ARG A 386 -7.54 -3.06 9.49
C ARG A 386 -6.09 -3.20 9.04
N THR A 387 -5.23 -3.57 9.98
CA THR A 387 -3.86 -4.02 9.74
C THR A 387 -3.70 -5.40 10.36
N SER A 388 -3.09 -6.35 9.66
CA SER A 388 -2.81 -7.71 10.14
C SER A 388 -1.46 -8.17 9.57
N THR A 389 -0.82 -9.16 10.18
CA THR A 389 0.41 -9.73 9.62
C THR A 389 0.05 -10.66 8.47
N ALA A 390 0.68 -10.45 7.32
CA ALA A 390 0.56 -11.34 6.18
C ALA A 390 1.93 -11.85 5.73
N SER A 391 1.94 -13.03 5.15
CA SER A 391 3.08 -13.54 4.38
C SER A 391 2.60 -14.05 3.04
N ILE A 392 3.45 -13.91 2.02
CA ILE A 392 3.19 -14.51 0.72
C ILE A 392 3.56 -15.99 0.82
N SER A 393 2.56 -16.87 0.82
CA SER A 393 2.77 -18.32 0.94
C SER A 393 3.31 -18.94 -0.34
N GLU A 394 2.88 -18.45 -1.50
CA GLU A 394 3.27 -18.99 -2.80
C GLU A 394 3.11 -17.92 -3.88
N ILE A 395 4.09 -17.78 -4.77
CA ILE A 395 3.95 -17.05 -6.03
C ILE A 395 3.56 -18.07 -7.10
N LYS A 396 2.32 -17.99 -7.62
CA LYS A 396 1.83 -18.92 -8.63
C LYS A 396 2.51 -18.68 -9.97
N HIS A 397 2.58 -17.42 -10.37
CA HIS A 397 3.26 -16.95 -11.57
C HIS A 397 3.46 -15.44 -11.47
N LYS A 398 4.45 -14.93 -12.20
CA LYS A 398 4.52 -13.52 -12.56
C LYS A 398 3.84 -13.27 -13.90
N VAL A 399 3.32 -12.07 -14.09
CA VAL A 399 2.72 -11.63 -15.34
C VAL A 399 3.71 -10.69 -16.01
N ASP A 400 4.09 -11.00 -17.25
CA ASP A 400 4.80 -10.04 -18.07
C ASP A 400 3.84 -8.89 -18.42
N VAL A 401 4.12 -7.70 -17.92
CA VAL A 401 3.25 -6.52 -18.09
C VAL A 401 3.15 -6.03 -19.54
N ASN A 402 4.03 -6.50 -20.42
CA ASN A 402 4.06 -6.11 -21.83
C ASN A 402 3.31 -7.10 -22.72
N THR A 403 3.42 -8.40 -22.43
CA THR A 403 2.82 -9.49 -23.23
C THR A 403 1.61 -10.15 -22.57
N GLN A 404 1.40 -9.95 -21.27
CA GLN A 404 0.44 -10.64 -20.41
C GLN A 404 0.71 -12.14 -20.24
N GLU A 405 1.90 -12.61 -20.64
CA GLU A 405 2.28 -14.01 -20.45
C GLU A 405 2.49 -14.34 -18.97
N ARG A 406 2.08 -15.55 -18.59
CA ARG A 406 2.26 -16.08 -17.23
C ARG A 406 3.58 -16.83 -17.17
N LEU A 407 4.53 -16.28 -16.42
CA LEU A 407 5.88 -16.83 -16.28
C LEU A 407 6.05 -17.44 -14.88
N ALA A 408 6.74 -18.57 -14.78
CA ALA A 408 7.09 -19.15 -13.49
C ALA A 408 8.07 -18.22 -12.75
N ALA A 409 7.83 -17.99 -11.46
CA ALA A 409 8.65 -17.13 -10.63
C ALA A 409 8.72 -17.66 -9.20
N LYS A 410 9.90 -17.53 -8.56
CA LYS A 410 10.11 -17.85 -7.14
C LYS A 410 10.19 -16.60 -6.25
N ARG A 411 10.38 -15.43 -6.88
CA ARG A 411 10.49 -14.10 -6.26
C ARG A 411 9.91 -13.07 -7.21
N LEU A 412 9.59 -11.88 -6.71
CA LEU A 412 9.25 -10.72 -7.53
C LEU A 412 10.29 -9.62 -7.34
N GLU A 413 10.79 -9.09 -8.44
CA GLU A 413 11.67 -7.93 -8.48
C GLU A 413 10.84 -6.63 -8.56
N LEU A 414 11.51 -5.47 -8.42
CA LEU A 414 10.89 -4.16 -8.53
C LEU A 414 10.01 -4.05 -9.79
N ASN A 415 8.76 -3.60 -9.62
CA ASN A 415 7.74 -3.38 -10.65
C ASN A 415 7.22 -4.64 -11.35
N GLU A 416 7.57 -5.84 -10.87
CA GLU A 416 6.94 -7.07 -11.33
C GLU A 416 5.56 -7.24 -10.69
N VAL A 417 4.64 -7.81 -11.47
CA VAL A 417 3.30 -8.16 -11.00
C VAL A 417 3.21 -9.68 -10.87
N GLY A 418 2.86 -10.14 -9.67
CA GLY A 418 2.66 -11.55 -9.35
C GLY A 418 1.21 -11.88 -9.08
N TYR A 419 0.83 -13.11 -9.38
CA TYR A 419 -0.37 -13.74 -8.84
C TYR A 419 0.04 -14.64 -7.68
N CYS A 420 -0.41 -14.29 -6.48
CA CYS A 420 0.14 -14.79 -5.23
C CYS A 420 -0.95 -15.34 -4.30
N ASN A 421 -0.58 -16.33 -3.50
CA ASN A 421 -1.36 -16.78 -2.36
C ASN A 421 -0.87 -16.07 -1.10
N LEU A 422 -1.75 -15.33 -0.42
CA LEU A 422 -1.48 -14.68 0.85
C LEU A 422 -2.03 -15.50 2.01
N ALA A 423 -1.30 -15.52 3.12
CA ALA A 423 -1.74 -16.07 4.39
C ALA A 423 -1.58 -15.02 5.49
N LEU A 424 -2.63 -14.81 6.26
CA LEU A 424 -2.70 -13.87 7.37
C LEU A 424 -2.67 -14.61 8.72
N ASP A 425 -2.25 -13.90 9.76
CA ASP A 425 -2.29 -14.39 11.14
C ASP A 425 -3.69 -14.41 11.75
N GLU A 426 -4.59 -13.56 11.24
CA GLU A 426 -5.96 -13.44 11.68
C GLU A 426 -6.94 -13.40 10.49
N PRO A 427 -8.15 -13.95 10.65
CA PRO A 427 -9.18 -13.85 9.63
C PRO A 427 -9.70 -12.41 9.52
N ILE A 428 -9.81 -11.91 8.30
CA ILE A 428 -10.32 -10.59 7.98
C ILE A 428 -11.59 -10.67 7.14
N ALA A 429 -12.45 -9.68 7.31
CA ALA A 429 -13.60 -9.47 6.44
C ALA A 429 -13.14 -8.80 5.15
N PHE A 430 -13.53 -9.35 4.00
CA PHE A 430 -13.10 -8.85 2.69
C PHE A 430 -14.21 -8.94 1.65
N SER A 431 -13.97 -8.27 0.52
CA SER A 431 -14.71 -8.47 -0.73
C SER A 431 -13.71 -8.57 -1.87
N PRO A 432 -14.00 -9.33 -2.94
CA PRO A 432 -13.21 -9.27 -4.16
C PRO A 432 -13.04 -7.82 -4.65
N TYR A 433 -11.85 -7.45 -5.11
CA TYR A 433 -11.55 -6.08 -5.53
C TYR A 433 -12.46 -5.59 -6.65
N ALA A 434 -12.79 -6.48 -7.59
CA ALA A 434 -13.73 -6.20 -8.68
C ALA A 434 -15.13 -5.81 -8.19
N ARG A 435 -15.52 -6.24 -6.98
CA ARG A 435 -16.79 -5.88 -6.33
C ARG A 435 -16.65 -4.66 -5.43
N ASN A 436 -15.63 -4.63 -4.57
CA ASN A 436 -15.42 -3.50 -3.67
C ASN A 436 -13.94 -3.16 -3.54
N ARG A 437 -13.53 -2.05 -4.14
CA ARG A 437 -12.13 -1.60 -4.13
C ARG A 437 -11.60 -1.31 -2.72
N VAL A 438 -12.44 -0.83 -1.80
CA VAL A 438 -12.04 -0.49 -0.41
C VAL A 438 -11.75 -1.74 0.41
N LEU A 439 -12.52 -2.81 0.20
CA LEU A 439 -12.43 -4.07 0.95
C LEU A 439 -11.68 -5.19 0.23
N GLY A 440 -11.26 -4.95 -1.02
CA GLY A 440 -10.41 -5.87 -1.78
C GLY A 440 -9.03 -5.32 -2.07
N GLY A 441 -8.78 -4.03 -1.88
CA GLY A 441 -7.49 -3.39 -2.14
C GLY A 441 -6.65 -3.34 -0.88
N PHE A 442 -5.38 -3.70 -0.97
CA PHE A 442 -4.47 -3.68 0.17
C PHE A 442 -3.06 -3.21 -0.22
N ILE A 443 -2.29 -2.85 0.80
CA ILE A 443 -0.85 -2.63 0.68
C ILE A 443 -0.09 -3.55 1.63
N LEU A 444 1.14 -3.89 1.26
CA LEU A 444 2.11 -4.53 2.14
C LEU A 444 3.14 -3.50 2.61
N ILE A 445 3.41 -3.53 3.90
CA ILE A 445 4.35 -2.64 4.57
C ILE A 445 5.44 -3.51 5.20
N ASP A 446 6.71 -3.22 4.91
CA ASP A 446 7.82 -3.90 5.56
C ASP A 446 7.89 -3.50 7.03
N ARG A 447 8.06 -4.49 7.90
CA ARG A 447 7.97 -4.31 9.37
C ARG A 447 9.20 -3.67 9.98
N GLN A 448 10.33 -3.64 9.26
CA GLN A 448 11.57 -3.03 9.73
C GLN A 448 11.71 -1.60 9.23
N SER A 449 11.54 -1.39 7.92
CA SER A 449 11.71 -0.08 7.30
C SER A 449 10.45 0.79 7.38
N ASN A 450 9.28 0.20 7.66
CA ASN A 450 7.97 0.83 7.55
C ASN A 450 7.64 1.33 6.13
N ALA A 451 8.41 0.90 5.11
CA ALA A 451 8.16 1.25 3.72
C ALA A 451 6.96 0.47 3.18
N THR A 452 6.14 1.12 2.35
CA THR A 452 5.14 0.41 1.53
C THR A 452 5.87 -0.28 0.38
N VAL A 453 5.92 -1.60 0.43
CA VAL A 453 6.70 -2.44 -0.49
C VAL A 453 5.86 -3.07 -1.60
N ALA A 454 4.54 -3.15 -1.42
CA ALA A 454 3.65 -3.68 -2.44
C ALA A 454 2.23 -3.10 -2.36
N ALA A 455 1.52 -3.13 -3.48
CA ALA A 455 0.09 -2.90 -3.57
C ALA A 455 -0.57 -4.14 -4.19
N GLY A 456 -1.77 -4.50 -3.77
CA GLY A 456 -2.42 -5.70 -4.25
C GLY A 456 -3.94 -5.66 -4.22
N THR A 457 -4.55 -6.59 -4.94
CA THR A 457 -5.99 -6.73 -5.11
C THR A 457 -6.41 -8.16 -4.83
N LEU A 458 -7.30 -8.35 -3.84
CA LEU A 458 -7.85 -9.65 -3.46
C LEU A 458 -8.86 -10.12 -4.52
N GLU A 459 -8.74 -11.39 -4.92
CA GLU A 459 -9.66 -12.00 -5.87
C GLU A 459 -10.69 -12.87 -5.14
N PHE A 460 -10.23 -13.88 -4.39
CA PHE A 460 -11.11 -14.77 -3.62
C PHE A 460 -10.37 -15.44 -2.44
N ALA A 461 -11.15 -15.96 -1.48
CA ALA A 461 -10.63 -16.72 -0.36
C ALA A 461 -10.19 -18.13 -0.77
N LEU A 462 -9.00 -18.53 -0.35
CA LEU A 462 -8.50 -19.90 -0.55
C LEU A 462 -9.16 -20.83 0.47
N ARG A 463 -10.13 -21.63 0.00
CA ARG A 463 -10.83 -22.64 0.83
C ARG A 463 -9.94 -23.86 1.07
N ARG A 464 -8.89 -23.74 1.90
CA ARG A 464 -8.06 -24.91 2.27
C ARG A 464 -8.14 -25.32 3.74
N ALA A 465 -8.81 -24.58 4.63
CA ALA A 465 -8.82 -24.95 6.05
C ALA A 465 -10.11 -24.68 6.84
N GLY A 466 -11.30 -24.59 6.20
CA GLY A 466 -12.57 -24.45 6.95
C GLY A 466 -12.88 -25.61 7.93
N ASN A 467 -12.18 -26.73 7.80
CA ASN A 467 -12.36 -27.93 8.63
C ASN A 467 -11.23 -28.17 9.65
N VAL A 468 -10.18 -27.35 9.66
CA VAL A 468 -9.07 -27.49 10.61
C VAL A 468 -9.32 -26.53 11.76
N ARG A 469 -10.09 -26.99 12.75
CA ARG A 469 -10.20 -26.28 14.03
C ARG A 469 -9.01 -26.67 14.89
N TRP A 470 -8.39 -25.69 15.54
CA TRP A 470 -7.48 -25.97 16.65
C TRP A 470 -8.21 -26.82 17.67
N GLN A 471 -7.77 -28.05 17.84
CA GLN A 471 -8.33 -28.94 18.84
C GLN A 471 -7.82 -28.47 20.19
N HIS A 472 -8.71 -28.03 21.07
CA HIS A 472 -8.37 -27.84 22.47
C HIS A 472 -8.05 -29.22 23.08
N LEU A 473 -6.81 -29.37 23.55
CA LEU A 473 -6.35 -30.57 24.24
C LEU A 473 -6.40 -30.31 25.74
N ASP A 474 -6.94 -31.26 26.51
CA ASP A 474 -7.02 -31.15 27.97
C ASP A 474 -5.64 -31.13 28.66
N VAL A 475 -4.63 -31.68 27.99
CA VAL A 475 -3.22 -31.58 28.41
C VAL A 475 -2.56 -30.47 27.60
N ASP A 476 -2.53 -29.30 28.21
CA ASP A 476 -1.92 -28.10 27.62
C ASP A 476 -0.41 -28.01 27.89
N ARG A 477 0.21 -26.99 27.32
CA ARG A 477 1.63 -26.66 27.49
C ARG A 477 2.01 -26.52 28.97
N SER A 478 1.18 -25.84 29.76
CA SER A 478 1.46 -25.59 31.18
C SER A 478 1.49 -26.89 32.00
N ALA A 479 0.62 -27.86 31.69
CA ALA A 479 0.65 -29.19 32.28
C ALA A 479 1.95 -29.94 31.94
N ARG A 480 2.41 -29.87 30.67
CA ARG A 480 3.64 -30.53 30.21
C ARG A 480 4.91 -29.89 30.79
N ALA A 481 4.93 -28.57 30.96
CA ALA A 481 6.01 -27.88 31.65
C ALA A 481 6.10 -28.31 33.13
N ARG A 482 4.95 -28.38 33.81
CA ARG A 482 4.86 -28.73 35.25
C ARG A 482 5.41 -30.12 35.56
N ILE A 483 5.09 -31.13 34.74
CA ILE A 483 5.60 -32.50 34.98
C ILE A 483 7.12 -32.61 34.78
N LYS A 484 7.70 -31.75 33.93
CA LYS A 484 9.15 -31.69 33.70
C LYS A 484 9.90 -30.82 34.71
N GLY A 485 9.19 -30.07 35.56
CA GLY A 485 9.80 -29.16 36.53
C GLY A 485 10.64 -28.05 35.88
N GLN A 486 10.34 -27.65 34.65
CA GLN A 486 11.12 -26.68 33.89
C GLN A 486 10.22 -25.70 33.12
N ALA A 487 10.73 -24.49 32.88
CA ALA A 487 10.10 -23.55 31.97
C ALA A 487 10.51 -23.88 30.53
N PRO A 488 9.57 -24.05 29.58
CA PRO A 488 9.91 -24.25 28.18
C PRO A 488 10.58 -23.00 27.63
N ARG A 489 11.67 -23.16 26.88
CA ARG A 489 12.43 -22.04 26.28
C ARG A 489 13.01 -22.46 24.94
N VAL A 490 13.23 -21.49 24.07
CA VAL A 490 13.93 -21.68 22.80
C VAL A 490 15.18 -20.81 22.78
N LEU A 491 16.34 -21.46 22.82
CA LEU A 491 17.65 -20.82 22.69
C LEU A 491 18.04 -20.78 21.22
N TRP A 492 17.92 -19.61 20.60
CA TRP A 492 18.18 -19.42 19.18
C TRP A 492 19.58 -18.89 18.93
N PHE A 493 20.51 -19.79 18.60
CA PHE A 493 21.89 -19.45 18.29
C PHE A 493 22.01 -18.94 16.85
N THR A 494 22.37 -17.67 16.69
CA THR A 494 22.64 -17.02 15.39
C THR A 494 24.09 -16.52 15.30
N GLY A 495 24.60 -16.34 14.08
CA GLY A 495 26.01 -16.01 13.81
C GLY A 495 26.50 -16.57 12.48
N LEU A 496 27.70 -16.14 12.06
CA LEU A 496 28.36 -16.62 10.83
C LEU A 496 28.63 -18.14 10.85
N SER A 497 28.77 -18.74 9.67
CA SER A 497 29.29 -20.11 9.58
C SER A 497 30.67 -20.18 10.26
N GLY A 498 31.01 -21.25 10.97
CA GLY A 498 32.30 -21.30 11.70
C GLY A 498 32.40 -20.41 12.96
N ALA A 499 31.36 -19.65 13.34
CA ALA A 499 31.34 -18.86 14.58
C ALA A 499 31.37 -19.69 15.87
N GLY A 500 31.02 -20.99 15.79
CA GLY A 500 30.99 -21.89 16.96
C GLY A 500 29.60 -22.17 17.52
N LYS A 501 28.53 -21.77 16.82
CA LYS A 501 27.12 -21.97 17.25
C LYS A 501 26.81 -23.41 17.69
N SER A 502 27.04 -24.41 16.84
CA SER A 502 26.75 -25.81 17.17
C SER A 502 27.64 -26.32 18.30
N THR A 503 28.87 -25.81 18.40
CA THR A 503 29.81 -26.15 19.47
C THR A 503 29.32 -25.66 20.83
N VAL A 504 28.93 -24.38 20.93
CA VAL A 504 28.39 -23.80 22.17
C VAL A 504 27.06 -24.45 22.52
N ALA A 505 26.14 -24.59 21.55
CA ALA A 505 24.83 -25.21 21.78
C ALA A 505 24.96 -26.66 22.30
N ASN A 506 25.88 -27.45 21.75
CA ASN A 506 26.13 -28.82 22.21
C ASN A 506 26.67 -28.87 23.65
N LEU A 507 27.56 -27.94 24.01
CA LEU A 507 28.07 -27.87 25.39
C LEU A 507 26.98 -27.43 26.38
N VAL A 508 26.16 -26.45 26.02
CA VAL A 508 25.00 -26.02 26.83
C VAL A 508 24.02 -27.18 27.00
N ASP A 509 23.68 -27.90 25.94
CA ASP A 509 22.80 -29.08 26.00
C ASP A 509 23.36 -30.17 26.93
N LYS A 510 24.65 -30.49 26.79
CA LYS A 510 25.33 -31.46 27.67
C LYS A 510 25.26 -31.07 29.14
N ARG A 511 25.44 -29.78 29.46
CA ARG A 511 25.36 -29.27 30.83
C ARG A 511 23.93 -29.27 31.35
N LEU A 512 22.95 -28.81 30.57
CA LEU A 512 21.52 -28.86 30.93
C LEU A 512 21.06 -30.30 31.19
N HIS A 513 21.46 -31.24 30.32
CA HIS A 513 21.17 -32.66 30.50
C HIS A 513 21.79 -33.21 31.78
N ALA A 514 23.04 -32.84 32.11
CA ALA A 514 23.69 -33.23 33.36
C ALA A 514 22.98 -32.66 34.61
N LEU A 515 22.32 -31.50 34.49
CA LEU A 515 21.51 -30.87 35.52
C LEU A 515 20.07 -31.45 35.60
N GLY A 516 19.72 -32.41 34.73
CA GLY A 516 18.41 -33.08 34.72
C GLY A 516 17.33 -32.37 33.92
N TYR A 517 17.67 -31.35 33.13
CA TYR A 517 16.72 -30.68 32.23
C TYR A 517 16.44 -31.54 30.99
N HIS A 518 15.21 -31.44 30.48
CA HIS A 518 14.79 -32.09 29.25
C HIS A 518 15.00 -31.14 28.07
N THR A 519 15.99 -31.45 27.24
CA THR A 519 16.41 -30.62 26.12
C THR A 519 16.31 -31.33 24.77
N PHE A 520 16.33 -30.55 23.69
CA PHE A 520 16.51 -31.07 22.34
C PHE A 520 17.23 -30.05 21.45
N ILE A 521 18.26 -30.49 20.71
CA ILE A 521 18.96 -29.64 19.73
C ILE A 521 18.33 -29.80 18.34
N LEU A 522 17.88 -28.69 17.77
CA LEU A 522 17.60 -28.55 16.34
C LEU A 522 18.85 -27.99 15.65
N ASP A 523 19.58 -28.85 14.94
CA ASP A 523 20.76 -28.48 14.17
C ASP A 523 20.45 -28.37 12.67
N GLY A 524 21.03 -27.35 12.03
CA GLY A 524 20.77 -27.04 10.62
C GLY A 524 21.25 -28.08 9.61
N ASP A 525 22.31 -28.83 9.89
CA ASP A 525 22.76 -29.91 9.02
C ASP A 525 21.81 -31.11 9.18
N ASN A 526 21.38 -31.40 10.42
CA ASN A 526 20.50 -32.54 10.71
C ASN A 526 19.11 -32.40 10.08
N LEU A 527 18.46 -31.23 10.16
CA LEU A 527 17.13 -31.06 9.57
C LEU A 527 17.14 -31.13 8.04
N ARG A 528 18.27 -30.81 7.39
CA ARG A 528 18.44 -30.92 5.93
C ARG A 528 18.51 -32.37 5.43
N HIS A 529 18.70 -33.35 6.30
CA HIS A 529 18.54 -34.76 5.93
C HIS A 529 17.08 -35.22 5.88
N GLY A 530 16.17 -34.48 6.53
CA GLY A 530 14.76 -34.85 6.68
C GLY A 530 13.81 -33.73 6.30
N LEU A 531 13.36 -32.97 7.31
CA LEU A 531 12.31 -31.94 7.19
C LEU A 531 12.60 -30.88 6.11
N ASN A 532 13.88 -30.53 5.92
CA ASN A 532 14.33 -29.45 5.03
C ASN A 532 15.19 -29.97 3.87
N ARG A 533 15.03 -31.25 3.49
CA ARG A 533 15.82 -31.89 2.41
C ARG A 533 15.56 -31.33 1.01
N ASP A 534 14.41 -30.68 0.83
CA ASP A 534 13.96 -30.03 -0.41
C ASP A 534 14.50 -28.61 -0.58
N LEU A 535 15.11 -28.03 0.47
CA LEU A 535 15.56 -26.65 0.49
C LEU A 535 17.07 -26.56 0.20
N GLY A 536 17.44 -25.67 -0.71
CA GLY A 536 18.81 -25.28 -0.99
C GLY A 536 19.32 -24.16 -0.06
N PHE A 537 20.12 -23.26 -0.62
CA PHE A 537 20.78 -22.16 0.09
C PHE A 537 20.50 -20.79 -0.51
N THR A 538 19.52 -20.69 -1.42
CA THR A 538 19.03 -19.39 -1.89
C THR A 538 18.33 -18.65 -0.76
N ASP A 539 18.09 -17.36 -0.94
CA ASP A 539 17.44 -16.56 0.10
C ASP A 539 16.00 -17.04 0.36
N GLU A 540 15.25 -17.43 -0.67
CA GLU A 540 13.90 -18.00 -0.54
C GLU A 540 13.92 -19.30 0.29
N ASP A 541 14.86 -20.20 -0.01
CA ASP A 541 15.01 -21.47 0.71
C ASP A 541 15.39 -21.23 2.18
N ARG A 542 16.11 -20.14 2.48
CA ARG A 542 16.47 -19.75 3.85
C ARG A 542 15.27 -19.23 4.62
N VAL A 543 14.42 -18.40 4.01
CA VAL A 543 13.17 -17.93 4.65
C VAL A 543 12.31 -19.13 5.05
N GLU A 544 12.07 -20.05 4.11
CA GLU A 544 11.27 -21.25 4.38
C GLU A 544 11.93 -22.18 5.41
N ASN A 545 13.26 -22.32 5.37
CA ASN A 545 14.00 -23.12 6.34
C ASN A 545 13.81 -22.58 7.77
N ILE A 546 13.90 -21.26 7.98
CA ILE A 546 13.69 -20.64 9.29
C ILE A 546 12.22 -20.78 9.74
N ARG A 547 11.26 -20.57 8.82
CA ARG A 547 9.84 -20.75 9.12
C ARG A 547 9.53 -22.17 9.60
N ARG A 548 10.01 -23.21 8.91
CA ARG A 548 9.82 -24.62 9.32
C ARG A 548 10.45 -24.92 10.67
N VAL A 549 11.66 -24.42 10.93
CA VAL A 549 12.37 -24.61 12.19
C VAL A 549 11.64 -23.96 13.34
N ALA A 550 11.13 -22.75 13.17
CA ALA A 550 10.37 -22.03 14.20
C ALA A 550 9.11 -22.81 14.62
N GLU A 551 8.37 -23.37 13.66
CA GLU A 551 7.18 -24.20 13.95
C GLU A 551 7.53 -25.48 14.71
N VAL A 552 8.62 -26.17 14.34
CA VAL A 552 9.07 -27.36 15.07
C VAL A 552 9.55 -27.02 16.47
N ALA A 553 10.31 -25.93 16.62
CA ALA A 553 10.75 -25.44 17.92
C ALA A 553 9.56 -25.10 18.83
N ARG A 554 8.50 -24.50 18.28
CA ARG A 554 7.25 -24.24 18.99
C ARG A 554 6.56 -25.52 19.44
N LEU A 555 6.41 -26.53 18.58
CA LEU A 555 5.82 -27.81 18.97
C LEU A 555 6.62 -28.52 20.09
N MET A 556 7.95 -28.40 20.07
CA MET A 556 8.82 -28.94 21.12
C MET A 556 8.73 -28.15 22.44
N ALA A 557 8.63 -26.81 22.36
CA ALA A 557 8.38 -25.97 23.53
C ALA A 557 6.98 -26.23 24.12
N ASP A 558 5.96 -26.47 23.29
CA ASP A 558 4.63 -26.90 23.70
C ASP A 558 4.64 -28.26 24.38
N ALA A 559 5.63 -29.12 24.09
CA ALA A 559 5.89 -30.38 24.78
C ALA A 559 6.63 -30.21 26.12
N GLY A 560 6.95 -28.96 26.51
CA GLY A 560 7.59 -28.62 27.77
C GLY A 560 9.13 -28.61 27.73
N LEU A 561 9.76 -28.67 26.55
CA LEU A 561 11.21 -28.81 26.40
C LEU A 561 11.95 -27.47 26.40
N ILE A 562 13.25 -27.50 26.73
CA ILE A 562 14.19 -26.43 26.38
C ILE A 562 14.82 -26.79 25.03
N VAL A 563 14.53 -26.02 24.00
CA VAL A 563 14.94 -26.29 22.63
C VAL A 563 16.15 -25.43 22.29
N LEU A 564 17.22 -26.04 21.80
CA LEU A 564 18.41 -25.33 21.34
C LEU A 564 18.43 -25.34 19.81
N VAL A 565 18.32 -24.18 19.19
CA VAL A 565 18.28 -24.03 17.74
C VAL A 565 19.61 -23.49 17.25
N SER A 566 20.35 -24.26 16.46
CA SER A 566 21.66 -23.87 15.92
C SER A 566 21.61 -23.77 14.39
N PHE A 567 21.25 -22.59 13.89
CA PHE A 567 21.06 -22.34 12.45
C PHE A 567 21.80 -21.08 12.00
N ILE A 568 22.19 -21.07 10.73
CA ILE A 568 22.56 -19.81 10.07
C ILE A 568 21.24 -19.09 9.75
N SER A 569 20.95 -18.05 10.53
CA SER A 569 19.74 -17.25 10.43
C SER A 569 20.14 -15.84 9.98
N PRO A 570 20.47 -15.63 8.69
CA PRO A 570 21.24 -14.45 8.28
C PRO A 570 20.45 -13.15 8.35
N PHE A 571 19.15 -13.21 8.17
CA PHE A 571 18.29 -12.04 8.04
C PHE A 571 17.53 -11.77 9.35
N ARG A 572 17.41 -10.49 9.71
CA ARG A 572 16.71 -10.07 10.94
C ARG A 572 15.21 -10.36 10.88
N ALA A 573 14.59 -10.23 9.71
CA ALA A 573 13.14 -10.36 9.56
C ALA A 573 12.66 -11.77 9.91
N GLU A 574 13.42 -12.78 9.53
CA GLU A 574 13.16 -14.19 9.75
C GLU A 574 13.41 -14.58 11.23
N ARG A 575 14.39 -13.97 11.89
CA ARG A 575 14.60 -14.14 13.34
C ARG A 575 13.48 -13.50 14.15
N GLN A 576 13.03 -12.32 13.74
CA GLN A 576 11.86 -11.66 14.33
C GLN A 576 10.58 -12.50 14.11
N LEU A 577 10.38 -13.05 12.91
CA LEU A 577 9.28 -13.99 12.63
C LEU A 577 9.31 -15.19 13.58
N ALA A 578 10.49 -15.78 13.80
CA ALA A 578 10.65 -16.89 14.72
C ALA A 578 10.29 -16.48 16.15
N ARG A 579 10.80 -15.34 16.63
CA ARG A 579 10.53 -14.79 17.97
C ARG A 579 9.03 -14.60 18.23
N GLU A 580 8.29 -14.07 17.27
CA GLU A 580 6.84 -13.80 17.38
C GLU A 580 5.98 -15.06 17.50
N ARG A 581 6.55 -16.25 17.30
CA ARG A 581 5.87 -17.52 17.55
C ARG A 581 5.89 -17.95 19.02
N PHE A 582 6.58 -17.24 19.90
CA PHE A 582 6.73 -17.64 21.30
C PHE A 582 6.15 -16.59 22.24
N ASP A 583 5.79 -16.99 23.46
CA ASP A 583 5.37 -16.04 24.48
C ASP A 583 6.57 -15.22 24.97
N GLN A 584 6.29 -14.12 25.68
CA GLN A 584 7.33 -13.26 26.23
C GLN A 584 8.30 -14.05 27.12
N ASP A 585 9.60 -13.79 26.99
CA ASP A 585 10.72 -14.42 27.71
C ASP A 585 11.02 -15.90 27.37
N GLU A 586 10.31 -16.50 26.40
CA GLU A 586 10.55 -17.89 26.00
C GLU A 586 11.57 -18.01 24.87
N PHE A 587 11.60 -17.04 23.95
CA PHE A 587 12.58 -16.98 22.88
C PHE A 587 13.79 -16.16 23.32
N VAL A 588 14.96 -16.78 23.31
CA VAL A 588 16.24 -16.17 23.70
C VAL A 588 17.16 -16.20 22.49
N GLU A 589 17.41 -15.03 21.91
CA GLU A 589 18.34 -14.86 20.80
C GLU A 589 19.78 -14.78 21.32
N VAL A 590 20.57 -15.79 20.96
CA VAL A 590 21.97 -15.93 21.35
C VAL A 590 22.84 -15.61 20.14
N PHE A 591 23.43 -14.41 20.13
CA PHE A 591 24.33 -13.99 19.07
C PHE A 591 25.76 -14.46 19.33
N VAL A 592 26.21 -15.45 18.55
CA VAL A 592 27.60 -15.93 18.55
C VAL A 592 28.38 -15.11 17.53
N ASP A 593 29.06 -14.09 18.05
CA ASP A 593 29.73 -13.07 17.27
C ASP A 593 31.20 -13.39 17.09
N VAL A 594 31.66 -13.35 15.84
CA VAL A 594 33.07 -13.42 15.46
C VAL A 594 33.29 -12.58 14.21
N PRO A 595 34.45 -11.92 14.06
CA PRO A 595 34.84 -11.33 12.80
C PRO A 595 34.90 -12.38 11.68
N LEU A 596 34.51 -12.00 10.46
CA LEU A 596 34.52 -12.88 9.28
C LEU A 596 35.88 -13.55 9.07
N ALA A 597 36.99 -12.81 9.27
CA ALA A 597 38.34 -13.35 9.13
C ALA A 597 38.63 -14.50 10.11
N VAL A 598 38.09 -14.43 11.33
CA VAL A 598 38.24 -15.48 12.35
C VAL A 598 37.39 -16.70 11.98
N ALA A 599 36.15 -16.48 11.52
CA ALA A 599 35.30 -17.55 11.00
C ALA A 599 35.94 -18.30 9.82
N GLU A 600 36.55 -17.55 8.89
CA GLU A 600 37.24 -18.07 7.70
C GLU A 600 38.54 -18.81 8.07
N ALA A 601 39.27 -18.36 9.09
CA ALA A 601 40.42 -19.10 9.63
C ALA A 601 40.02 -20.43 10.31
N ARG A 602 38.80 -20.49 10.87
CA ARG A 602 38.22 -21.67 11.52
C ARG A 602 37.48 -22.60 10.53
N ASP A 603 37.72 -22.48 9.23
CA ASP A 603 37.00 -23.23 8.17
C ASP A 603 37.33 -24.74 8.13
N VAL A 604 36.92 -25.48 9.17
CA VAL A 604 37.15 -26.92 9.33
C VAL A 604 36.55 -27.72 8.16
N LYS A 605 35.42 -27.26 7.60
CA LYS A 605 34.70 -27.91 6.50
C LYS A 605 35.18 -27.48 5.11
N GLY A 606 36.12 -26.53 5.02
CA GLY A 606 36.63 -25.99 3.75
C GLY A 606 35.56 -25.23 2.92
N LEU A 607 34.50 -24.75 3.56
CA LEU A 607 33.36 -24.10 2.91
C LEU A 607 33.70 -22.68 2.48
N TYR A 608 34.39 -21.91 3.32
CA TYR A 608 34.83 -20.56 2.97
C TYR A 608 35.79 -20.56 1.78
N ARG A 609 36.75 -21.51 1.77
CA ARG A 609 37.68 -21.67 0.63
C ARG A 609 36.93 -21.95 -0.68
N LYS A 610 35.92 -22.82 -0.64
CA LYS A 610 35.11 -23.16 -1.81
C LYS A 610 34.20 -22.00 -2.25
N ALA A 611 33.63 -21.25 -1.30
CA ALA A 611 32.83 -20.07 -1.59
C ALA A 611 33.66 -18.98 -2.28
N ARG A 612 34.86 -18.67 -1.76
CA ARG A 612 35.81 -17.72 -2.39
C ARG A 612 36.23 -18.13 -3.80
N ALA A 613 36.29 -19.44 -4.07
CA ALA A 613 36.58 -19.99 -5.38
C ALA A 613 35.34 -20.02 -6.32
N GLY A 614 34.19 -19.50 -5.90
CA GLY A 614 32.95 -19.47 -6.68
C GLY A 614 32.24 -20.83 -6.79
N GLN A 615 32.66 -21.83 -6.01
CA GLN A 615 32.11 -23.20 -6.08
C GLN A 615 30.84 -23.38 -5.22
N ILE A 616 30.61 -22.49 -4.25
CA ILE A 616 29.43 -22.47 -3.40
C ILE A 616 28.80 -21.07 -3.53
N PRO A 617 27.75 -20.91 -4.34
CA PRO A 617 27.02 -19.66 -4.42
C PRO A 617 26.13 -19.46 -3.19
N ASN A 618 25.79 -18.20 -2.90
CA ASN A 618 24.93 -17.73 -1.81
C ASN A 618 25.47 -18.10 -0.42
N PHE A 619 26.78 -17.98 -0.22
CA PHE A 619 27.43 -18.25 1.06
C PHE A 619 27.39 -17.02 1.98
N THR A 620 26.76 -17.20 3.14
CA THR A 620 26.55 -16.14 4.13
C THR A 620 27.87 -15.54 4.63
N GLY A 621 28.01 -14.22 4.52
CA GLY A 621 29.20 -13.45 4.88
C GLY A 621 30.20 -13.28 3.74
N ILE A 622 29.97 -13.85 2.56
CA ILE A 622 30.83 -13.70 1.37
C ILE A 622 30.04 -13.04 0.23
N ASP A 623 29.06 -13.75 -0.32
CA ASP A 623 28.24 -13.34 -1.46
C ASP A 623 26.74 -13.25 -1.10
N SER A 624 26.36 -13.64 0.12
CA SER A 624 25.05 -13.37 0.74
C SER A 624 25.26 -12.63 2.08
N PRO A 625 24.47 -11.61 2.43
CA PRO A 625 24.70 -10.81 3.64
C PRO A 625 24.36 -11.58 4.91
N TYR A 626 24.97 -11.16 6.03
CA TYR A 626 24.55 -11.52 7.38
C TYR A 626 24.22 -10.23 8.11
N GLU A 627 22.98 -10.12 8.59
CA GLU A 627 22.48 -8.97 9.35
C GLU A 627 22.57 -9.30 10.85
N PRO A 628 23.53 -8.70 11.59
CA PRO A 628 23.67 -8.94 13.02
C PRO A 628 22.40 -8.50 13.79
N PRO A 629 22.01 -9.18 14.88
CA PRO A 629 20.91 -8.73 15.72
C PRO A 629 21.28 -7.43 16.43
N GLU A 630 20.32 -6.51 16.56
CA GLU A 630 20.55 -5.21 17.22
C GLU A 630 20.46 -5.31 18.75
N ALA A 631 19.56 -6.15 19.27
CA ALA A 631 19.32 -6.34 20.69
C ALA A 631 19.12 -7.84 21.03
N PRO A 632 20.15 -8.69 20.87
CA PRO A 632 20.07 -10.07 21.31
C PRO A 632 19.99 -10.15 22.84
N GLU A 633 19.26 -11.12 23.39
CA GLU A 633 19.26 -11.38 24.83
C GLU A 633 20.64 -11.78 25.36
N ILE A 634 21.42 -12.49 24.55
CA ILE A 634 22.79 -12.92 24.88
C ILE A 634 23.72 -12.61 23.72
N HIS A 635 24.76 -11.82 23.97
CA HIS A 635 25.84 -11.56 23.00
C HIS A 635 27.12 -12.27 23.46
N LEU A 636 27.56 -13.24 22.65
CA LEU A 636 28.71 -14.09 22.90
C LEU A 636 29.87 -13.72 21.96
N HIS A 637 30.95 -13.15 22.51
CA HIS A 637 32.16 -12.80 21.75
C HIS A 637 33.09 -14.02 21.62
N ALA A 638 32.89 -14.80 20.56
CA ALA A 638 33.54 -16.10 20.40
C ALA A 638 34.94 -16.05 19.77
N ASP A 639 35.53 -14.85 19.66
CA ASP A 639 36.92 -14.60 19.25
C ASP A 639 37.86 -14.34 20.45
N GLY A 640 37.33 -13.99 21.62
CA GLY A 640 38.10 -13.73 22.84
C GLY A 640 37.93 -14.76 23.98
N GLU A 641 36.80 -15.48 24.03
CA GLU A 641 36.47 -16.40 25.12
C GLU A 641 36.53 -17.87 24.69
N ASP A 642 36.82 -18.76 25.64
CA ASP A 642 36.77 -20.21 25.41
C ASP A 642 35.33 -20.74 25.44
N VAL A 643 35.11 -21.90 24.82
CA VAL A 643 33.76 -22.48 24.65
C VAL A 643 33.08 -22.76 26.00
N GLU A 644 33.86 -23.10 27.03
CA GLU A 644 33.36 -23.34 28.40
C GLU A 644 32.82 -22.06 29.05
N THR A 645 33.50 -20.92 28.86
CA THR A 645 33.03 -19.61 29.33
C THR A 645 31.78 -19.17 28.59
N LEU A 646 31.76 -19.32 27.26
CA LEU A 646 30.61 -18.99 26.43
C LEU A 646 29.36 -19.79 26.83
N ALA A 647 29.50 -21.09 27.08
CA ALA A 647 28.39 -21.93 27.52
C ALA A 647 27.90 -21.55 28.94
N ARG A 648 28.81 -21.18 29.84
CA ARG A 648 28.45 -20.69 31.17
C ARG A 648 27.61 -19.41 31.10
N HIS A 649 27.96 -18.43 30.26
CA HIS A 649 27.15 -17.21 30.11
C HIS A 649 25.69 -17.51 29.71
N VAL A 650 25.48 -18.53 28.86
CA VAL A 650 24.13 -18.97 28.49
C VAL A 650 23.37 -19.56 29.68
N LEU A 651 24.04 -20.37 30.51
CA LEU A 651 23.43 -21.01 31.68
C LEU A 651 23.15 -20.03 32.83
N GLU A 652 24.03 -19.06 33.02
CA GLU A 652 23.87 -17.95 33.97
C GLU A 652 22.66 -17.07 33.59
N PHE A 653 22.50 -16.75 32.30
CA PHE A 653 21.32 -16.02 31.81
C PHE A 653 20.01 -16.77 32.11
N LEU A 654 20.03 -18.09 31.99
CA LEU A 654 18.87 -18.94 32.31
C LEU A 654 18.62 -19.08 33.82
N ALA A 655 19.51 -18.57 34.67
CA ALA A 655 19.53 -18.75 36.12
C ALA A 655 19.55 -20.24 36.54
N LEU A 656 20.24 -21.08 35.76
CA LEU A 656 20.32 -22.54 35.99
C LEU A 656 21.69 -22.99 36.52
N GLU A 657 22.71 -22.13 36.43
CA GLU A 657 23.97 -22.23 37.18
C GLU A 657 24.05 -21.06 38.18
N ARG A 658 24.46 -21.32 39.42
CA ARG A 658 24.84 -20.31 40.43
C ARG A 658 26.34 -20.31 40.64
#